data_AF-A0A536HXM5-F1
#
_entry.id   AF-A0A536HXM5-F1
#
_cell.length_a   1.000
_cell.length_b   1.000
_cell.length_c   1.000
_cell.angle_alpha   90.00
_cell.angle_beta   90.00
_cell.angle_gamma   90.00
#
_symmetry.space_group_name_H-M   'P 1'
#
loop_
_entity.id
_entity.type
_entity.pdbx_description
1 polymer ?
#
loop_
_entity_poly.entity_id
_entity_poly.type
_entity_poly.pdbx_seq_one_letter_code
_entity_poly.pdbx_strand_id
1 'polypeptide(L)'
;MFAGERTLLRHASCAVKLNGQWHASTQTPQPAEDVFALRWQAGEARVTARLTSHEGGLVIECELTNLGPEPIIFNGWRPLQIDPSGGGALYVGDEPWRATVLVNGYQSWDYAGIHPLDEAVKDTEHASITYSAWTAAIYGRDRDAMFVAQTLKASRFATVFSWYYHRDQKSKGTLPTAITTFHADQQGAPLSQPEQRSGMPEDLALEVPAGDGLVSDPILLLYGEDGTATLSRALQLAGRASGSRSWPAAPRGWCSWYQLGLAVTDADVRRNAAALNTRIPQLAKTLRDSHRPVIQLDDGWMPRWQRWGDWVTNEYFSQGLRSLASALRKRRLEAGIWLAPFHAAADSELARTHPDWLLQDAAGKRLTDPRLDRPYHVLDSTRPQVLEFLGSLFGGLRKEGFTYFKIDFLYAAAYESRRYDPQVTGVQALRSGLRRIFEAVNPPGKPETAFVLASGAPLMPLAGLVHGSPGTPMIGFGLVLSMARNQAARVFLNQNLFLVDPDVVMASPQLTEDEARVMITVGALSGGVFMYSDDLETLPPDRLNLLRNPNVLELVGGPAAEPVHLFSAPELEARDHWYAFPQELPPLWVRRDKDGSFIAAVYNWSDQPRPYRVLFSEVAGHEGPFVVTDLWSSRRGGRALGVKAQGMRLQLPPHSVNEGRVGSRRSLSPHPVMRRVLFYRLHDVVPARLAELERDSMLFSKSRDWRGDQFWLATANTADLFGMEYFRHASNEEGQSLTGAGFLRLLGDETDALATLYFLNDCTQRFHARAQLKDEENPIAKLRYLDIHQGRLPSGMPIEDVLAARPVIKRLNGGAITFYPPTYRPNSYFRRDKPGMWGFSLQGMRDFAPSFLEAEAEAMRIYRGLRRLDR
;
A
#
# COMPACT_ATOMS: atom_id res chain seq x y z
N MET A 1 -20.96 17.95 -6.95
CA MET A 1 -20.36 16.78 -6.27
C MET A 1 -21.06 16.56 -4.94
N PHE A 2 -21.84 15.48 -4.83
CA PHE A 2 -22.57 15.10 -3.62
C PHE A 2 -21.95 13.82 -3.06
N ALA A 3 -21.31 13.91 -1.91
CA ALA A 3 -21.11 12.77 -1.02
C ALA A 3 -22.23 12.86 0.02
N GLY A 4 -23.32 12.10 -0.18
CA GLY A 4 -24.56 12.27 0.60
C GLY A 4 -25.27 13.60 0.31
N GLU A 5 -25.93 14.20 1.31
CA GLU A 5 -26.68 15.46 1.19
C GLU A 5 -25.82 16.74 1.08
N ARG A 6 -24.48 16.64 1.09
CA ARG A 6 -23.58 17.80 1.22
C ARG A 6 -22.81 18.12 -0.05
N THR A 7 -22.66 19.43 -0.32
CA THR A 7 -21.89 19.95 -1.45
C THR A 7 -20.42 20.11 -1.07
N LEU A 8 -19.53 19.31 -1.68
CA LEU A 8 -18.09 19.34 -1.38
C LEU A 8 -17.34 20.46 -2.15
N LEU A 9 -17.64 20.60 -3.44
CA LEU A 9 -17.08 21.63 -4.31
C LEU A 9 -18.22 22.45 -4.91
N ARG A 10 -18.07 23.77 -4.91
CA ARG A 10 -18.98 24.74 -5.53
C ARG A 10 -18.23 25.62 -6.51
N HIS A 11 -18.86 25.91 -7.64
CA HIS A 11 -18.37 26.85 -8.67
C HIS A 11 -16.90 26.63 -9.07
N ALA A 12 -16.43 25.38 -9.03
CA ALA A 12 -15.15 25.01 -9.60
C ALA A 12 -15.20 25.12 -11.12
N SER A 13 -14.07 25.48 -11.72
CA SER A 13 -13.90 25.66 -13.16
C SER A 13 -12.68 24.89 -13.64
N CYS A 14 -12.47 24.87 -14.95
CA CYS A 14 -11.28 24.31 -15.59
C CYS A 14 -10.59 25.41 -16.40
N ALA A 15 -9.30 25.29 -16.66
CA ALA A 15 -8.60 26.20 -17.57
C ALA A 15 -7.52 25.50 -18.38
N VAL A 16 -7.16 26.11 -19.50
CA VAL A 16 -6.00 25.75 -20.33
C VAL A 16 -5.17 27.00 -20.59
N LYS A 17 -3.85 26.88 -20.62
CA LYS A 17 -2.94 27.96 -20.99
C LYS A 17 -2.46 27.75 -22.42
N LEU A 18 -2.80 28.67 -23.32
CA LEU A 18 -2.44 28.65 -24.74
C LEU A 18 -1.76 29.96 -25.11
N ASN A 19 -0.67 29.91 -25.86
CA ASN A 19 0.11 31.07 -26.30
C ASN A 19 0.45 32.03 -25.13
N GLY A 20 0.72 31.48 -23.95
CA GLY A 20 1.03 32.22 -22.73
C GLY A 20 -0.18 32.75 -21.95
N GLN A 21 -1.41 32.55 -22.42
CA GLN A 21 -2.64 33.09 -21.83
C GLN A 21 -3.57 32.00 -21.29
N TRP A 22 -4.14 32.23 -20.10
CA TRP A 22 -5.12 31.32 -19.50
C TRP A 22 -6.52 31.55 -20.05
N HIS A 23 -7.15 30.48 -20.51
CA HIS A 23 -8.54 30.43 -20.97
C HIS A 23 -9.37 29.55 -20.03
N ALA A 24 -10.13 30.20 -19.15
CA ALA A 24 -10.98 29.51 -18.18
C ALA A 24 -12.34 29.12 -18.80
N SER A 25 -12.91 28.00 -18.33
CA SER A 25 -14.19 27.46 -18.79
C SER A 25 -15.39 28.40 -18.55
N THR A 26 -15.22 29.42 -17.71
CA THR A 26 -16.22 30.43 -17.39
C THR A 26 -16.22 31.63 -18.33
N GLN A 27 -15.19 31.83 -19.15
CA GLN A 27 -15.06 33.00 -20.03
C GLN A 27 -15.93 32.90 -21.29
N THR A 28 -15.91 31.73 -21.94
CA THR A 28 -16.50 31.48 -23.27
C THR A 28 -17.15 30.09 -23.33
N PRO A 29 -18.12 29.80 -22.43
CA PRO A 29 -18.75 28.49 -22.37
C PRO A 29 -19.52 28.16 -23.65
N GLN A 30 -19.51 26.90 -24.05
CA GLN A 30 -20.26 26.35 -25.17
C GLN A 30 -21.23 25.27 -24.69
N PRO A 31 -22.34 25.03 -25.41
CA PRO A 31 -23.21 23.90 -25.12
C PRO A 31 -22.44 22.56 -25.19
N ALA A 32 -22.62 21.73 -24.17
CA ALA A 32 -22.21 20.33 -24.16
C ALA A 32 -23.48 19.46 -24.11
N GLU A 33 -23.52 18.40 -24.92
CA GLU A 33 -24.63 17.44 -24.91
C GLU A 33 -24.63 16.56 -23.64
N ASP A 34 -23.45 16.35 -23.06
CA ASP A 34 -23.23 15.60 -21.84
C ASP A 34 -23.25 16.54 -20.62
N VAL A 35 -24.18 16.31 -19.68
CA VAL A 35 -24.31 17.11 -18.45
C VAL A 35 -23.12 16.95 -17.49
N PHE A 36 -22.28 15.93 -17.71
CA PHE A 36 -21.02 15.74 -16.97
C PHE A 36 -19.80 16.30 -17.72
N ALA A 37 -20.02 17.08 -18.77
CA ALA A 37 -18.96 17.75 -19.51
C ALA A 37 -19.11 19.29 -19.49
N LEU A 38 -17.99 19.98 -19.35
CA LEU A 38 -17.87 21.42 -19.54
C LEU A 38 -17.12 21.68 -20.85
N ARG A 39 -17.73 22.41 -21.78
CA ARG A 39 -17.09 22.79 -23.05
C ARG A 39 -16.93 24.31 -23.12
N TRP A 40 -15.79 24.77 -23.63
CA TRP A 40 -15.54 26.19 -23.85
C TRP A 40 -14.59 26.45 -25.03
N GLN A 41 -14.58 27.68 -25.52
CA GLN A 41 -13.67 28.14 -26.58
C GLN A 41 -12.42 28.79 -25.98
N ALA A 42 -11.23 28.24 -26.21
CA ALA A 42 -9.96 28.79 -25.77
C ALA A 42 -9.18 29.31 -26.98
N GLY A 43 -9.33 30.60 -27.32
CA GLY A 43 -8.77 31.16 -28.55
C GLY A 43 -9.33 30.43 -29.78
N GLU A 44 -8.46 29.86 -30.61
CA GLU A 44 -8.84 29.04 -31.78
C GLU A 44 -9.13 27.57 -31.44
N ALA A 45 -8.96 27.17 -30.18
CA ALA A 45 -9.15 25.79 -29.77
C ALA A 45 -10.48 25.57 -29.04
N ARG A 46 -11.02 24.36 -29.17
CA ARG A 46 -12.13 23.89 -28.33
C ARG A 46 -11.59 23.04 -27.21
N VAL A 47 -12.10 23.26 -26.01
CA VAL A 47 -11.72 22.46 -24.83
C VAL A 47 -12.96 21.81 -24.24
N THR A 48 -12.83 20.55 -23.83
CA THR A 48 -13.87 19.82 -23.10
C THR A 48 -13.25 19.20 -21.84
N ALA A 49 -13.78 19.54 -20.66
CA ALA A 49 -13.50 18.81 -19.42
C ALA A 49 -14.63 17.82 -19.14
N ARG A 50 -14.30 16.57 -18.83
CA ARG A 50 -15.26 15.51 -18.54
C ARG A 50 -15.10 15.04 -17.10
N LEU A 51 -16.23 14.80 -16.45
CA LEU A 51 -16.32 14.18 -15.12
C LEU A 51 -16.86 12.76 -15.24
N THR A 52 -16.05 11.78 -14.87
CA THR A 52 -16.44 10.37 -14.92
C THR A 52 -16.49 9.78 -13.51
N SER A 53 -17.59 9.10 -13.15
CA SER A 53 -17.61 8.36 -11.88
C SER A 53 -16.66 7.17 -11.93
N HIS A 54 -15.86 7.00 -10.88
CA HIS A 54 -14.89 5.92 -10.80
C HIS A 54 -14.75 5.41 -9.36
N GLU A 55 -15.22 4.19 -9.12
CA GLU A 55 -15.07 3.47 -7.84
C GLU A 55 -15.30 4.36 -6.59
N GLY A 56 -16.40 5.11 -6.55
CA GLY A 56 -16.77 5.97 -5.40
C GLY A 56 -16.17 7.37 -5.39
N GLY A 57 -15.35 7.73 -6.37
CA GLY A 57 -14.87 9.08 -6.62
C GLY A 57 -15.26 9.59 -8.01
N LEU A 58 -14.67 10.72 -8.41
CA LEU A 58 -14.83 11.33 -9.71
C LEU A 58 -13.49 11.60 -10.35
N VAL A 59 -13.36 11.28 -11.63
CA VAL A 59 -12.17 11.56 -12.42
C VAL A 59 -12.46 12.77 -13.30
N ILE A 60 -11.55 13.74 -13.28
CA ILE A 60 -11.55 14.86 -14.20
C ILE A 60 -10.44 14.71 -15.23
N GLU A 61 -10.80 14.86 -16.50
CA GLU A 61 -9.91 14.87 -17.66
C GLU A 61 -10.31 16.01 -18.60
N CYS A 62 -9.34 16.73 -19.14
CA CYS A 62 -9.54 17.80 -20.12
C CYS A 62 -8.97 17.40 -21.48
N GLU A 63 -9.68 17.74 -22.54
CA GLU A 63 -9.30 17.50 -23.93
C GLU A 63 -9.33 18.82 -24.70
N LEU A 64 -8.26 19.11 -25.44
CA LEU A 64 -8.08 20.24 -26.34
C LEU A 64 -8.13 19.73 -27.78
N THR A 65 -8.81 20.46 -28.67
CA THR A 65 -8.71 20.29 -30.12
C THR A 65 -8.43 21.64 -30.76
N ASN A 66 -7.35 21.75 -31.53
CA ASN A 66 -7.07 22.95 -32.31
C ASN A 66 -7.99 23.00 -33.54
N LEU A 67 -8.87 24.00 -33.61
CA LEU A 67 -9.79 24.20 -34.74
C LEU A 67 -9.28 25.25 -35.73
N GLY A 68 -8.18 25.94 -35.37
CA GLY A 68 -7.55 26.95 -36.20
C GLY A 68 -6.77 26.33 -37.37
N PRO A 69 -6.45 27.14 -38.39
CA PRO A 69 -5.62 26.72 -39.51
C PRO A 69 -4.12 26.66 -39.15
N GLU A 70 -3.70 27.33 -38.07
CA GLU A 70 -2.30 27.42 -37.64
C GLU A 70 -2.06 26.61 -36.35
N PRO A 71 -0.81 26.17 -36.09
CA PRO A 71 -0.47 25.55 -34.82
C PRO A 71 -0.61 26.53 -33.65
N ILE A 72 -1.05 26.01 -32.50
CA ILE A 72 -1.13 26.77 -31.24
C ILE A 72 -0.10 26.24 -30.24
N ILE A 73 0.44 27.10 -29.38
CA ILE A 73 1.36 26.68 -28.33
C ILE A 73 0.57 26.38 -27.06
N PHE A 74 0.56 25.13 -26.64
CA PHE A 74 0.06 24.68 -25.35
C PHE A 74 1.13 24.88 -24.26
N ASN A 75 0.73 25.48 -23.14
CA ASN A 75 1.61 25.74 -22.00
C ASN A 75 1.24 24.99 -20.72
N GLY A 76 -0.02 24.58 -20.56
CA GLY A 76 -0.45 23.90 -19.34
C GLY A 76 -1.95 23.70 -19.20
N TRP A 77 -2.33 22.80 -18.31
CA TRP A 77 -3.70 22.59 -17.87
C TRP A 77 -3.91 23.07 -16.45
N ARG A 78 -5.15 23.42 -16.16
CA ARG A 78 -5.69 23.42 -14.81
C ARG A 78 -7.01 22.65 -14.80
N PRO A 79 -6.98 21.30 -14.69
CA PRO A 79 -8.21 20.51 -14.75
C PRO A 79 -9.18 20.84 -13.61
N LEU A 80 -8.67 21.29 -12.45
CA LEU A 80 -9.49 21.78 -11.35
C LEU A 80 -9.00 23.16 -10.89
N GLN A 81 -9.87 24.16 -10.98
CA GLN A 81 -9.63 25.53 -10.55
C GLN A 81 -10.75 25.99 -9.62
N ILE A 82 -10.39 26.32 -8.39
CA ILE A 82 -11.26 27.01 -7.41
C ILE A 82 -10.64 28.37 -7.19
N ASP A 83 -11.39 29.43 -7.48
CA ASP A 83 -10.98 30.81 -7.27
C ASP A 83 -12.06 31.63 -6.56
N PRO A 84 -11.67 32.62 -5.73
CA PRO A 84 -12.62 33.49 -5.05
C PRO A 84 -13.48 34.32 -6.01
N SER A 85 -12.91 34.74 -7.16
CA SER A 85 -13.59 35.58 -8.16
C SER A 85 -14.78 34.88 -8.81
N GLY A 86 -14.74 33.54 -8.92
CA GLY A 86 -15.84 32.72 -9.42
C GLY A 86 -16.82 32.27 -8.34
N GLY A 87 -16.63 32.69 -7.09
CA GLY A 87 -17.38 32.14 -5.94
C GLY A 87 -17.03 30.67 -5.65
N GLY A 88 -15.86 30.22 -6.09
CA GLY A 88 -15.37 28.86 -5.91
C GLY A 88 -15.15 28.53 -4.43
N ALA A 89 -15.54 27.33 -4.01
CA ALA A 89 -15.34 26.87 -2.64
C ALA A 89 -15.15 25.34 -2.58
N LEU A 90 -14.16 24.92 -1.79
CA LEU A 90 -13.95 23.55 -1.35
C LEU A 90 -14.20 23.45 0.16
N TYR A 91 -15.04 22.50 0.55
CA TYR A 91 -15.39 22.22 1.94
C TYR A 91 -14.75 20.90 2.36
N VAL A 92 -14.02 20.89 3.47
CA VAL A 92 -13.38 19.69 4.04
C VAL A 92 -13.84 19.38 5.46
N GLY A 93 -14.69 20.23 6.02
CA GLY A 93 -15.20 20.23 7.38
C GLY A 93 -15.92 21.55 7.68
N ASP A 94 -16.43 21.70 8.90
CA ASP A 94 -17.00 22.95 9.40
C ASP A 94 -15.89 23.91 9.89
N GLU A 95 -14.73 23.38 10.31
CA GLU A 95 -13.60 24.12 10.89
C GLU A 95 -12.29 23.92 10.10
N PRO A 96 -12.19 24.39 8.84
CA PRO A 96 -11.01 24.15 8.00
C PRO A 96 -9.70 24.69 8.57
N TRP A 97 -9.72 25.70 9.44
CA TRP A 97 -8.51 26.19 10.13
C TRP A 97 -7.83 25.14 11.03
N ARG A 98 -8.56 24.08 11.42
CA ARG A 98 -8.01 22.93 12.18
C ARG A 98 -7.57 21.79 11.28
N ALA A 99 -7.78 21.90 9.97
CA ALA A 99 -7.42 20.86 9.04
C ALA A 99 -5.90 20.72 8.91
N THR A 100 -5.46 19.56 8.46
CA THR A 100 -4.08 19.32 8.08
C THR A 100 -4.00 18.76 6.68
N VAL A 101 -2.85 18.95 6.05
CA VAL A 101 -2.60 18.61 4.65
C VAL A 101 -1.35 17.77 4.52
N LEU A 102 -1.37 16.81 3.60
CA LEU A 102 -0.17 16.14 3.14
C LEU A 102 0.56 17.05 2.15
N VAL A 103 1.81 17.38 2.46
CA VAL A 103 2.75 17.98 1.51
C VAL A 103 3.68 16.87 1.05
N ASN A 104 3.64 16.57 -0.24
CA ASN A 104 4.52 15.60 -0.87
C ASN A 104 5.32 16.29 -1.97
N GLY A 105 6.64 16.25 -1.87
CA GLY A 105 7.52 16.78 -2.90
C GLY A 105 7.44 15.98 -4.21
N TYR A 106 7.98 16.59 -5.26
CA TYR A 106 7.89 16.08 -6.62
C TYR A 106 8.65 14.76 -6.81
N GLN A 107 9.85 14.65 -6.23
CA GLN A 107 10.72 13.47 -6.37
C GLN A 107 10.98 12.73 -5.05
N SER A 108 11.54 11.52 -5.17
CA SER A 108 11.89 10.61 -4.08
C SER A 108 12.78 11.24 -3.00
N TRP A 109 13.62 12.21 -3.35
CA TRP A 109 14.49 12.91 -2.38
C TRP A 109 13.88 14.16 -1.77
N ASP A 110 12.79 14.67 -2.35
CA ASP A 110 12.15 15.86 -1.83
C ASP A 110 11.51 15.59 -0.46
N TYR A 111 11.27 16.69 0.24
CA TYR A 111 10.52 16.71 1.48
C TYR A 111 9.13 16.07 1.30
N ALA A 112 8.69 15.30 2.30
CA ALA A 112 7.28 14.95 2.48
C ALA A 112 6.91 15.05 3.96
N GLY A 113 5.70 15.50 4.28
CA GLY A 113 5.27 15.74 5.67
C GLY A 113 3.81 16.14 5.80
N ILE A 114 3.33 16.26 7.04
CA ILE A 114 1.98 16.73 7.36
C ILE A 114 2.02 18.14 7.93
N HIS A 115 1.10 18.96 7.47
CA HIS A 115 1.14 20.40 7.52
C HIS A 115 -0.21 20.94 8.06
N PRO A 116 -0.29 21.91 8.99
CA PRO A 116 -1.54 22.66 9.18
C PRO A 116 -2.01 23.29 7.87
N LEU A 117 -3.33 23.32 7.63
CA LEU A 117 -3.91 23.99 6.46
C LEU A 117 -3.77 25.52 6.57
N ASP A 118 -3.84 26.06 7.80
CA ASP A 118 -3.82 27.50 8.06
C ASP A 118 -2.40 28.08 8.10
N GLU A 119 -2.12 29.00 7.15
CA GLU A 119 -0.84 29.70 7.05
C GLU A 119 -0.67 30.82 8.07
N ALA A 120 -1.70 31.20 8.84
CA ALA A 120 -1.58 32.21 9.92
C ALA A 120 -0.55 31.84 11.01
N VAL A 121 -0.04 30.62 10.96
CA VAL A 121 1.04 30.07 11.76
C VAL A 121 2.43 30.59 11.31
N LYS A 122 2.56 31.08 10.06
CA LYS A 122 3.77 31.69 9.51
C LYS A 122 3.63 33.20 9.45
N ASP A 123 4.34 33.88 10.36
CA ASP A 123 4.47 35.35 10.38
C ASP A 123 5.38 35.81 9.23
N THR A 124 4.91 35.71 7.99
CA THR A 124 5.64 36.14 6.79
C THR A 124 4.78 37.07 5.94
N GLU A 125 5.35 38.23 5.60
CA GLU A 125 4.74 39.30 4.78
C GLU A 125 4.29 38.87 3.36
N HIS A 126 4.49 37.60 2.97
CA HIS A 126 4.14 37.07 1.66
C HIS A 126 3.37 35.75 1.80
N ALA A 127 2.17 35.70 1.19
CA ALA A 127 1.37 34.48 1.02
C ALA A 127 2.12 33.49 0.12
N SER A 128 2.87 32.56 0.71
CA SER A 128 3.51 31.49 -0.07
C SER A 128 2.48 30.39 -0.32
N ILE A 129 1.99 30.27 -1.54
CA ILE A 129 1.13 29.15 -1.96
C ILE A 129 1.76 27.82 -1.50
N THR A 130 1.10 27.13 -0.59
CA THR A 130 1.48 25.76 -0.21
C THR A 130 1.09 24.81 -1.34
N TYR A 131 2.00 23.91 -1.72
CA TYR A 131 1.78 22.97 -2.81
C TYR A 131 2.14 21.53 -2.42
N SER A 132 1.57 20.57 -3.14
CA SER A 132 1.90 19.16 -3.06
C SER A 132 1.88 18.55 -4.45
N ALA A 133 2.93 17.81 -4.82
CA ALA A 133 3.00 17.11 -6.08
C ALA A 133 2.22 15.80 -6.01
N TRP A 134 1.56 15.46 -7.12
CA TRP A 134 0.89 14.18 -7.38
C TRP A 134 -0.36 13.86 -6.56
N THR A 135 -0.39 14.30 -5.30
CA THR A 135 -1.43 14.00 -4.31
C THR A 135 -1.63 15.20 -3.42
N ALA A 136 -2.85 15.73 -3.35
CA ALA A 136 -3.28 16.59 -2.27
C ALA A 136 -4.24 15.80 -1.37
N ALA A 137 -3.95 15.73 -0.08
CA ALA A 137 -4.82 15.13 0.92
C ALA A 137 -5.05 16.15 2.04
N ILE A 138 -6.32 16.50 2.29
CA ILE A 138 -6.74 17.49 3.27
C ILE A 138 -7.67 16.82 4.28
N TYR A 139 -7.22 16.74 5.53
CA TYR A 139 -7.91 16.08 6.63
C TYR A 139 -8.62 17.10 7.53
N GLY A 140 -9.95 17.10 7.51
CA GLY A 140 -10.83 17.87 8.38
C GLY A 140 -11.05 17.16 9.72
N ARG A 141 -10.40 17.66 10.78
CA ARG A 141 -10.39 17.02 12.11
C ARG A 141 -11.74 16.96 12.80
N ASP A 142 -12.58 17.97 12.57
CA ASP A 142 -13.88 18.12 13.20
C ASP A 142 -14.89 17.06 12.72
N ARG A 143 -14.65 16.48 11.54
CA ARG A 143 -15.50 15.44 10.95
C ARG A 143 -14.82 14.09 10.78
N ASP A 144 -13.53 13.97 11.11
CA ASP A 144 -12.70 12.80 10.75
C ASP A 144 -12.79 12.49 9.24
N ALA A 145 -12.80 13.56 8.43
CA ALA A 145 -13.03 13.48 7.00
C ALA A 145 -11.78 13.84 6.20
N MET A 146 -11.64 13.25 5.02
CA MET A 146 -10.51 13.45 4.15
C MET A 146 -10.98 13.77 2.73
N PHE A 147 -10.51 14.89 2.17
CA PHE A 147 -10.56 15.16 0.74
C PHE A 147 -9.22 14.79 0.11
N VAL A 148 -9.26 14.04 -1.01
CA VAL A 148 -8.08 13.65 -1.75
C VAL A 148 -8.23 14.00 -3.23
N ALA A 149 -7.29 14.77 -3.76
CA ALA A 149 -7.08 14.93 -5.20
C ALA A 149 -5.80 14.18 -5.58
N GLN A 150 -5.93 13.15 -6.43
CA GLN A 150 -4.86 12.21 -6.77
C GLN A 150 -4.69 12.14 -8.29
N THR A 151 -3.48 12.34 -8.77
CA THR A 151 -3.13 12.03 -10.16
C THR A 151 -3.24 10.52 -10.35
N LEU A 152 -4.12 10.03 -11.23
CA LEU A 152 -4.28 8.60 -11.46
C LEU A 152 -3.14 8.02 -12.30
N LYS A 153 -2.66 8.80 -13.27
CA LYS A 153 -1.59 8.44 -14.17
C LYS A 153 -0.84 9.70 -14.57
N ALA A 154 0.47 9.73 -14.37
CA ALA A 154 1.33 10.82 -14.85
C ALA A 154 1.97 10.41 -16.17
N SER A 155 1.15 10.41 -17.24
CA SER A 155 1.59 9.94 -18.55
C SER A 155 2.30 11.03 -19.35
N ARG A 156 1.96 12.30 -19.11
CA ARG A 156 2.49 13.42 -19.88
C ARG A 156 2.92 14.62 -19.06
N PHE A 157 2.31 14.88 -17.92
CA PHE A 157 2.53 16.13 -17.19
C PHE A 157 3.02 15.91 -15.77
N ALA A 158 3.70 16.93 -15.25
CA ALA A 158 3.91 17.09 -13.82
C ALA A 158 2.66 17.73 -13.21
N THR A 159 2.01 17.04 -12.26
CA THR A 159 0.83 17.56 -11.57
C THR A 159 1.23 18.12 -10.22
N VAL A 160 0.90 19.39 -9.99
CA VAL A 160 1.07 20.06 -8.69
C VAL A 160 -0.30 20.58 -8.25
N PHE A 161 -0.64 20.29 -7.00
CA PHE A 161 -1.81 20.82 -6.34
C PHE A 161 -1.38 21.97 -5.45
N SER A 162 -2.06 23.09 -5.54
CA SER A 162 -1.78 24.27 -4.73
C SER A 162 -3.05 24.81 -4.12
N TRP A 163 -2.96 25.33 -2.91
CA TRP A 163 -4.09 25.94 -2.23
C TRP A 163 -3.64 27.15 -1.43
N TYR A 164 -4.61 27.95 -1.04
CA TYR A 164 -4.39 29.04 -0.13
C TYR A 164 -5.57 29.13 0.86
N TYR A 165 -5.23 29.22 2.14
CA TYR A 165 -6.19 29.36 3.23
C TYR A 165 -5.55 30.15 4.39
N HIS A 166 -6.26 31.15 4.90
CA HIS A 166 -5.82 31.95 6.04
C HIS A 166 -7.03 32.32 6.91
N ARG A 167 -7.01 31.95 8.20
CA ARG A 167 -8.18 32.14 9.09
C ARG A 167 -8.60 33.61 9.29
N ASP A 168 -7.65 34.53 9.21
CA ASP A 168 -7.90 35.97 9.45
C ASP A 168 -8.16 36.76 8.17
N GLN A 169 -8.14 36.12 6.99
CA GLN A 169 -8.67 36.76 5.79
C GLN A 169 -10.19 36.90 5.93
N LYS A 170 -10.65 38.09 6.30
CA LYS A 170 -12.05 38.37 6.62
C LYS A 170 -12.63 39.55 5.84
N SER A 171 -13.90 39.39 5.49
CA SER A 171 -14.97 40.36 5.81
C SER A 171 -15.36 40.21 7.29
N LYS A 172 -15.39 41.30 8.07
CA LYS A 172 -15.50 41.31 9.55
C LYS A 172 -16.53 40.31 10.14
N GLY A 173 -16.08 39.43 11.05
CA GLY A 173 -16.93 38.77 12.05
C GLY A 173 -17.09 37.25 11.96
N THR A 174 -16.81 36.61 10.82
CA THR A 174 -16.97 35.15 10.63
C THR A 174 -15.65 34.50 10.21
N LEU A 175 -15.37 33.28 10.69
CA LEU A 175 -14.22 32.49 10.22
C LEU A 175 -14.53 31.91 8.83
N PRO A 176 -13.56 31.85 7.90
CA PRO A 176 -13.78 31.21 6.61
C PRO A 176 -14.04 29.70 6.81
N THR A 177 -15.15 29.21 6.26
CA THR A 177 -15.56 27.79 6.35
C THR A 177 -15.24 26.99 5.09
N ALA A 178 -14.57 27.62 4.11
CA ALA A 178 -14.20 26.99 2.85
C ALA A 178 -12.80 27.41 2.42
N ILE A 179 -12.14 26.53 1.67
CA ILE A 179 -10.95 26.83 0.89
C ILE A 179 -11.42 27.47 -0.41
N THR A 180 -11.11 28.75 -0.60
CA THR A 180 -11.58 29.55 -1.76
C THR A 180 -10.58 29.56 -2.92
N THR A 181 -9.35 29.08 -2.68
CA THR A 181 -8.33 28.92 -3.71
C THR A 181 -7.74 27.52 -3.66
N PHE A 182 -7.94 26.75 -4.73
CA PHE A 182 -7.37 25.41 -4.90
C PHE A 182 -7.20 25.14 -6.39
N HIS A 183 -5.97 24.89 -6.83
CA HIS A 183 -5.64 24.59 -8.22
C HIS A 183 -4.98 23.22 -8.33
N ALA A 184 -5.32 22.50 -9.39
CA ALA A 184 -4.57 21.34 -9.85
C ALA A 184 -3.93 21.72 -11.19
N ASP A 185 -2.64 22.07 -11.16
CA ASP A 185 -1.90 22.48 -12.35
C ASP A 185 -1.16 21.29 -12.94
N GLN A 186 -1.25 21.14 -14.27
CA GLN A 186 -0.45 20.16 -15.01
C GLN A 186 0.38 20.87 -16.07
N GLN A 187 1.70 20.83 -15.92
CA GLN A 187 2.65 21.47 -16.82
C GLN A 187 3.93 20.63 -16.95
N GLY A 188 5.04 21.28 -17.26
CA GLY A 188 6.35 20.68 -17.41
C GLY A 188 6.99 20.35 -16.08
N ALA A 189 7.99 19.47 -16.08
CA ALA A 189 8.68 19.11 -14.85
C ALA A 189 9.31 20.33 -14.15
N PRO A 190 9.15 20.50 -12.82
CA PRO A 190 9.56 21.68 -12.07
C PRO A 190 11.07 21.79 -11.79
N LEU A 191 11.91 20.98 -12.45
CA LEU A 191 13.32 20.79 -12.04
C LEU A 191 14.35 21.39 -13.01
N SER A 192 13.94 22.11 -14.05
CA SER A 192 14.89 22.60 -15.07
C SER A 192 15.74 23.79 -14.64
N GLN A 193 15.48 24.40 -13.46
CA GLN A 193 16.34 25.44 -12.88
C GLN A 193 16.96 25.07 -11.50
N PRO A 194 18.25 25.37 -11.28
CA PRO A 194 18.97 25.07 -10.04
C PRO A 194 18.36 25.67 -8.77
N GLU A 195 17.75 26.86 -8.85
CA GLU A 195 17.15 27.52 -7.68
C GLU A 195 15.81 26.92 -7.26
N GLN A 196 15.17 26.10 -8.12
CA GLN A 196 13.87 25.47 -7.85
C GLN A 196 14.03 24.19 -7.02
N ARG A 197 14.45 24.36 -5.75
CA ARG A 197 14.24 23.34 -4.72
C ARG A 197 12.76 23.22 -4.30
N SER A 198 11.91 24.18 -4.72
CA SER A 198 10.53 24.34 -4.28
C SER A 198 9.46 24.18 -5.39
N GLY A 199 9.67 23.32 -6.38
CA GLY A 199 8.58 22.50 -6.96
C GLY A 199 7.49 23.17 -7.80
N MET A 200 7.65 24.41 -8.28
CA MET A 200 6.69 24.99 -9.22
C MET A 200 6.96 24.52 -10.66
N PRO A 201 5.96 23.97 -11.37
CA PRO A 201 6.12 23.49 -12.74
C PRO A 201 6.65 24.57 -13.70
N GLU A 202 7.41 24.14 -14.71
CA GLU A 202 7.82 25.04 -15.79
C GLU A 202 6.73 25.17 -16.85
N ASP A 203 6.62 26.38 -17.41
CA ASP A 203 5.75 26.64 -18.56
C ASP A 203 6.23 25.78 -19.75
N LEU A 204 5.35 24.91 -20.22
CA LEU A 204 5.60 24.13 -21.43
C LEU A 204 5.47 25.03 -22.66
N ALA A 205 6.05 24.56 -23.76
CA ALA A 205 5.77 25.09 -25.09
C ALA A 205 5.62 23.91 -26.05
N LEU A 206 4.44 23.28 -26.03
CA LEU A 206 4.09 22.19 -26.95
C LEU A 206 3.28 22.75 -28.11
N GLU A 207 3.73 22.53 -29.33
CA GLU A 207 2.94 22.91 -30.51
C GLU A 207 1.81 21.89 -30.72
N VAL A 208 0.57 22.38 -30.87
CA VAL A 208 -0.61 21.57 -31.21
C VAL A 208 -1.01 21.93 -32.64
N PRO A 209 -0.71 21.07 -33.63
CA PRO A 209 -1.03 21.32 -35.03
C PRO A 209 -2.52 21.53 -35.28
N ALA A 210 -2.85 22.14 -36.42
CA ALA A 210 -4.22 22.30 -36.87
C ALA A 210 -4.94 20.94 -36.98
N GLY A 211 -6.13 20.84 -36.37
CA GLY A 211 -6.94 19.61 -36.34
C GLY A 211 -6.49 18.55 -35.33
N ASP A 212 -5.36 18.74 -34.64
CA ASP A 212 -4.85 17.81 -33.64
C ASP A 212 -5.30 18.21 -32.21
N GLY A 213 -4.94 17.41 -31.21
CA GLY A 213 -5.38 17.62 -29.84
C GLY A 213 -4.42 17.15 -28.75
N LEU A 214 -4.74 17.54 -27.51
CA LEU A 214 -4.02 17.15 -26.31
C LEU A 214 -5.02 16.78 -25.22
N VAL A 215 -4.64 15.83 -24.37
CA VAL A 215 -5.45 15.40 -23.22
C VAL A 215 -4.63 15.57 -21.94
N SER A 216 -5.27 16.07 -20.88
CA SER A 216 -4.69 16.18 -19.55
C SER A 216 -4.47 14.80 -18.94
N ASP A 217 -3.60 14.70 -17.94
CA ASP A 217 -3.53 13.49 -17.13
C ASP A 217 -4.77 13.41 -16.21
N PRO A 218 -5.37 12.22 -15.97
CA PRO A 218 -6.57 12.08 -15.16
C PRO A 218 -6.31 12.37 -13.68
N ILE A 219 -7.20 13.16 -13.06
CA ILE A 219 -7.18 13.45 -11.61
C ILE A 219 -8.42 12.87 -10.96
N LEU A 220 -8.22 11.97 -9.99
CA LEU A 220 -9.26 11.45 -9.12
C LEU A 220 -9.51 12.42 -7.97
N LEU A 221 -10.78 12.74 -7.74
CA LEU A 221 -11.29 13.45 -6.57
C LEU A 221 -12.07 12.45 -5.72
N LEU A 222 -11.67 12.29 -4.46
CA LEU A 222 -12.26 11.36 -3.51
C LEU A 222 -12.50 12.08 -2.18
N TYR A 223 -13.59 11.72 -1.51
CA TYR A 223 -13.91 12.19 -0.17
C TYR A 223 -14.48 11.04 0.66
N GLY A 224 -14.08 10.96 1.93
CA GLY A 224 -14.64 9.99 2.86
C GLY A 224 -14.47 10.42 4.31
N GLU A 225 -15.34 9.87 5.17
CA GLU A 225 -15.37 10.10 6.63
C GLU A 225 -14.74 8.91 7.36
N ASP A 226 -13.57 8.49 6.89
CA ASP A 226 -12.79 7.35 7.40
C ASP A 226 -11.29 7.68 7.53
N GLY A 227 -10.97 8.98 7.61
CA GLY A 227 -9.60 9.50 7.76
C GLY A 227 -8.62 9.03 6.68
N THR A 228 -7.54 8.36 7.09
CA THR A 228 -6.45 7.93 6.19
C THR A 228 -6.82 6.76 5.28
N ALA A 229 -7.96 6.10 5.51
CA ALA A 229 -8.43 5.04 4.62
C ALA A 229 -8.82 5.58 3.24
N THR A 230 -9.42 6.78 3.17
CA THR A 230 -9.68 7.48 1.90
C THR A 230 -8.39 7.74 1.11
N LEU A 231 -7.30 8.20 1.76
CA LEU A 231 -6.00 8.39 1.10
C LEU A 231 -5.42 7.08 0.58
N SER A 232 -5.48 6.03 1.39
CA SER A 232 -5.04 4.69 0.99
C SER A 232 -5.80 4.18 -0.24
N ARG A 233 -7.12 4.38 -0.27
CA ARG A 233 -7.98 4.01 -1.42
C ARG A 233 -7.63 4.78 -2.69
N ALA A 234 -7.40 6.10 -2.58
CA ALA A 234 -7.01 6.91 -3.73
C ALA A 234 -5.69 6.44 -4.35
N LEU A 235 -4.70 6.08 -3.53
CA LEU A 235 -3.40 5.57 -3.99
C LEU A 235 -3.51 4.16 -4.58
N GLN A 236 -4.39 3.30 -4.05
CA GLN A 236 -4.71 2.00 -4.66
C GLN A 236 -5.34 2.15 -6.05
N LEU A 237 -6.23 3.12 -6.23
CA LEU A 237 -6.85 3.43 -7.52
C LEU A 237 -5.82 3.96 -8.51
N ALA A 238 -4.98 4.90 -8.10
CA ALA A 238 -3.87 5.41 -8.91
C ALA A 238 -2.90 4.29 -9.32
N GLY A 239 -2.58 3.39 -8.38
CA GLY A 239 -1.74 2.24 -8.65
C GLY A 239 -2.31 1.31 -9.72
N ARG A 240 -3.60 0.95 -9.60
CA ARG A 240 -4.30 0.15 -10.62
C ARG A 240 -4.34 0.86 -11.98
N ALA A 241 -4.67 2.15 -12.01
CA ALA A 241 -4.73 2.94 -13.24
C ALA A 241 -3.36 3.10 -13.94
N SER A 242 -2.28 3.16 -13.16
CA SER A 242 -0.91 3.25 -13.67
C SER A 242 -0.26 1.89 -13.97
N GLY A 243 -0.91 0.79 -13.62
CA GLY A 243 -0.36 -0.56 -13.79
C GLY A 243 0.79 -0.88 -12.84
N SER A 244 0.69 -0.41 -11.58
CA SER A 244 1.66 -0.71 -10.51
C SER A 244 1.99 -2.19 -10.45
N ARG A 245 3.28 -2.47 -10.21
CA ARG A 245 3.80 -3.84 -10.15
C ARG A 245 3.96 -4.26 -8.71
N SER A 246 3.55 -5.49 -8.41
CA SER A 246 3.85 -6.14 -7.15
C SER A 246 5.12 -6.96 -7.29
N TRP A 247 5.87 -7.08 -6.20
CA TRP A 247 7.00 -7.98 -6.11
C TRP A 247 6.78 -8.96 -4.96
N PRO A 248 6.98 -10.28 -5.13
CA PRO A 248 6.53 -11.28 -4.17
C PRO A 248 7.13 -11.14 -2.76
N ALA A 249 8.37 -10.68 -2.66
CA ALA A 249 9.04 -10.45 -1.39
C ALA A 249 9.95 -9.22 -1.47
N ALA A 250 9.76 -8.25 -0.58
CA ALA A 250 10.58 -7.06 -0.56
C ALA A 250 12.08 -7.40 -0.47
N PRO A 251 12.95 -6.86 -1.36
CA PRO A 251 14.38 -7.13 -1.35
C PRO A 251 15.04 -6.83 -0.02
N ARG A 252 15.99 -7.69 0.35
CA ARG A 252 16.79 -7.53 1.57
C ARG A 252 18.23 -7.85 1.27
N GLY A 253 19.17 -7.14 1.88
CA GLY A 253 20.54 -7.32 1.46
C GLY A 253 21.52 -6.33 2.05
N TRP A 254 22.55 -6.02 1.26
CA TRP A 254 23.61 -5.10 1.60
C TRP A 254 23.95 -4.21 0.39
N CYS A 255 24.20 -2.94 0.65
CA CYS A 255 24.62 -1.90 -0.28
C CYS A 255 26.03 -1.42 0.10
N SER A 256 26.88 -1.13 -0.89
CA SER A 256 28.25 -0.67 -0.62
C SER A 256 28.39 0.82 -0.27
N TRP A 257 27.39 1.64 -0.58
CA TRP A 257 27.54 3.10 -0.65
C TRP A 257 27.95 3.78 0.67
N TYR A 258 27.20 3.56 1.74
CA TYR A 258 27.29 4.41 2.94
C TYR A 258 28.51 4.12 3.83
N GLN A 259 29.23 3.02 3.55
CA GLN A 259 30.48 2.69 4.23
C GLN A 259 31.70 2.79 3.31
N LEU A 260 31.59 2.34 2.06
CA LEU A 260 32.74 2.25 1.15
C LEU A 260 32.77 3.38 0.13
N GLY A 261 31.59 3.91 -0.24
CA GLY A 261 31.43 4.93 -1.26
C GLY A 261 32.20 4.60 -2.54
N LEU A 262 32.85 5.61 -3.08
CA LEU A 262 33.64 5.51 -4.31
C LEU A 262 34.90 4.66 -4.21
N ALA A 263 35.33 4.30 -2.99
CA ALA A 263 36.53 3.49 -2.77
C ALA A 263 36.25 1.98 -2.84
N VAL A 264 35.02 1.57 -3.19
CA VAL A 264 34.62 0.16 -3.27
C VAL A 264 35.47 -0.65 -4.25
N THR A 265 35.88 -1.86 -3.86
CA THR A 265 36.60 -2.82 -4.72
C THR A 265 35.87 -4.15 -4.84
N ASP A 266 36.20 -4.97 -5.85
CA ASP A 266 35.67 -6.34 -6.00
C ASP A 266 35.94 -7.21 -4.74
N ALA A 267 37.09 -7.01 -4.08
CA ALA A 267 37.43 -7.70 -2.85
C ALA A 267 36.49 -7.30 -1.69
N ASP A 268 36.16 -6.02 -1.56
CA ASP A 268 35.26 -5.52 -0.50
C ASP A 268 33.83 -6.05 -0.66
N VAL A 269 33.33 -6.11 -1.89
CA VAL A 269 32.01 -6.69 -2.16
C VAL A 269 31.98 -8.18 -1.80
N ARG A 270 33.03 -8.93 -2.17
CA ARG A 270 33.12 -10.37 -1.88
C ARG A 270 33.26 -10.66 -0.39
N ARG A 271 34.03 -9.85 0.34
CA ARG A 271 34.21 -10.02 1.79
C ARG A 271 32.90 -9.75 2.54
N ASN A 272 32.18 -8.69 2.18
CA ASN A 272 30.88 -8.37 2.77
C ASN A 272 29.81 -9.42 2.40
N ALA A 273 29.84 -9.95 1.16
CA ALA A 273 28.99 -11.06 0.77
C ALA A 273 29.27 -12.34 1.58
N ALA A 274 30.54 -12.64 1.86
CA ALA A 274 30.91 -13.75 2.73
C ALA A 274 30.45 -13.50 4.18
N ALA A 275 30.70 -12.30 4.71
CA ALA A 275 30.32 -11.91 6.06
C ALA A 275 28.80 -11.91 6.27
N LEU A 276 28.00 -11.51 5.28
CA LEU A 276 26.54 -11.59 5.35
C LEU A 276 26.09 -13.04 5.59
N ASN A 277 26.62 -13.99 4.84
CA ASN A 277 26.30 -15.41 4.97
C ASN A 277 26.77 -16.02 6.30
N THR A 278 27.94 -15.64 6.79
CA THR A 278 28.54 -16.25 7.98
C THR A 278 28.11 -15.58 9.29
N ARG A 279 28.01 -14.25 9.29
CA ARG A 279 27.74 -13.44 10.50
C ARG A 279 26.25 -13.09 10.67
N ILE A 280 25.48 -13.02 9.58
CA ILE A 280 24.03 -12.74 9.58
C ILE A 280 23.23 -13.80 8.80
N PRO A 281 23.41 -15.11 9.09
CA PRO A 281 22.67 -16.17 8.38
C PRO A 281 21.15 -16.09 8.59
N GLN A 282 20.67 -15.31 9.58
CA GLN A 282 19.26 -15.10 9.85
C GLN A 282 18.56 -14.35 8.71
N LEU A 283 19.24 -13.42 8.02
CA LEU A 283 18.64 -12.65 6.93
C LEU A 283 18.16 -13.57 5.80
N ALA A 284 19.00 -14.54 5.41
CA ALA A 284 18.62 -15.52 4.40
C ALA A 284 17.48 -16.45 4.87
N LYS A 285 17.38 -16.74 6.17
CA LYS A 285 16.34 -17.61 6.74
C LYS A 285 14.97 -16.95 6.82
N THR A 286 14.90 -15.61 6.87
CA THR A 286 13.63 -14.87 6.92
C THR A 286 13.04 -14.60 5.53
N LEU A 287 13.79 -14.88 4.46
CA LEU A 287 13.29 -14.85 3.09
C LEU A 287 12.45 -16.12 2.81
N ARG A 288 11.22 -15.94 2.35
CA ARG A 288 10.32 -17.01 1.89
C ARG A 288 10.49 -17.21 0.38
N ASP A 289 10.03 -18.34 -0.14
CA ASP A 289 9.81 -18.58 -1.57
C ASP A 289 11.00 -18.30 -2.50
N SER A 290 12.12 -19.02 -2.31
CA SER A 290 13.30 -19.05 -3.20
C SER A 290 14.10 -17.74 -3.41
N HIS A 291 13.68 -16.62 -2.81
CA HIS A 291 14.40 -15.34 -2.85
C HIS A 291 15.72 -15.40 -2.07
N ARG A 292 16.72 -14.65 -2.54
CA ARG A 292 18.05 -14.62 -1.94
C ARG A 292 18.41 -13.21 -1.49
N PRO A 293 19.27 -13.06 -0.48
CA PRO A 293 19.76 -11.74 -0.12
C PRO A 293 20.53 -11.09 -1.27
N VAL A 294 20.32 -9.80 -1.45
CA VAL A 294 20.96 -8.97 -2.49
C VAL A 294 22.29 -8.45 -1.97
N ILE A 295 23.33 -8.51 -2.80
CA ILE A 295 24.56 -7.75 -2.63
C ILE A 295 24.62 -6.73 -3.75
N GLN A 296 24.38 -5.46 -3.41
CA GLN A 296 24.34 -4.36 -4.35
C GLN A 296 25.68 -3.62 -4.36
N LEU A 297 26.35 -3.64 -5.52
CA LEU A 297 27.46 -2.76 -5.83
C LEU A 297 26.91 -1.38 -6.22
N ASP A 298 27.13 -0.38 -5.38
CA ASP A 298 26.76 1.03 -5.63
C ASP A 298 27.82 1.76 -6.51
N ASP A 299 27.76 3.09 -6.64
CA ASP A 299 28.69 3.91 -7.43
C ASP A 299 30.16 3.70 -7.02
N GLY A 300 31.10 3.87 -7.97
CA GLY A 300 32.54 3.66 -7.75
C GLY A 300 33.21 2.62 -8.65
N TRP A 301 32.46 1.78 -9.37
CA TRP A 301 33.02 0.68 -10.18
C TRP A 301 33.49 1.09 -11.59
N MET A 302 33.18 2.31 -11.99
CA MET A 302 33.43 2.89 -13.31
C MET A 302 34.81 3.58 -13.37
N PRO A 303 35.36 3.92 -14.56
CA PRO A 303 36.63 4.61 -14.67
C PRO A 303 36.61 5.94 -13.93
N ARG A 304 37.74 6.33 -13.33
CA ARG A 304 37.84 7.52 -12.46
C ARG A 304 36.72 7.56 -11.39
N TRP A 305 36.29 6.38 -10.94
CA TRP A 305 35.25 6.09 -9.94
C TRP A 305 33.83 6.57 -10.28
N GLN A 306 33.66 7.67 -11.02
CA GLN A 306 32.36 8.27 -11.34
C GLN A 306 32.31 8.88 -12.75
N ARG A 307 33.02 8.32 -13.73
CA ARG A 307 32.84 8.75 -15.12
C ARG A 307 31.56 8.14 -15.69
N TRP A 308 30.40 8.61 -15.22
CA TRP A 308 29.09 8.14 -15.67
C TRP A 308 28.95 8.33 -17.19
N GLY A 309 28.20 7.43 -17.83
CA GLY A 309 28.16 7.29 -19.29
C GLY A 309 29.17 6.26 -19.82
N ASP A 310 30.32 6.11 -19.17
CA ASP A 310 31.32 5.07 -19.49
C ASP A 310 31.13 3.85 -18.58
N TRP A 311 30.07 3.06 -18.83
CA TRP A 311 29.66 1.92 -18.01
C TRP A 311 30.52 0.66 -18.21
N VAL A 312 31.84 0.80 -17.99
CA VAL A 312 32.85 -0.27 -18.02
C VAL A 312 33.55 -0.35 -16.67
N THR A 313 34.20 -1.48 -16.36
CA THR A 313 34.90 -1.64 -15.07
C THR A 313 36.21 -0.88 -15.02
N ASN A 314 36.52 -0.29 -13.86
CA ASN A 314 37.86 0.21 -13.54
C ASN A 314 38.83 -0.91 -13.10
N GLU A 315 40.05 -0.53 -12.71
CA GLU A 315 41.12 -1.43 -12.30
C GLU A 315 40.80 -2.28 -11.06
N TYR A 316 39.94 -1.80 -10.15
CA TYR A 316 39.51 -2.51 -8.94
C TYR A 316 38.49 -3.63 -9.23
N PHE A 317 37.98 -3.68 -10.46
CA PHE A 317 37.08 -4.71 -10.97
C PHE A 317 37.67 -5.38 -12.25
N SER A 318 39.00 -5.55 -12.28
CA SER A 318 39.76 -6.10 -13.43
C SER A 318 39.30 -7.48 -13.95
N GLN A 319 38.62 -8.28 -13.12
CA GLN A 319 38.06 -9.58 -13.52
C GLN A 319 36.67 -9.47 -14.18
N GLY A 320 36.15 -8.24 -14.33
CA GLY A 320 34.85 -7.94 -14.90
C GLY A 320 33.66 -8.26 -13.98
N LEU A 321 32.52 -7.64 -14.27
CA LEU A 321 31.31 -7.78 -13.47
C LEU A 321 30.72 -9.20 -13.49
N ARG A 322 30.93 -9.98 -14.58
CA ARG A 322 30.55 -11.40 -14.66
C ARG A 322 31.11 -12.22 -13.52
N SER A 323 32.39 -11.98 -13.22
CA SER A 323 33.14 -12.71 -12.21
C SER A 323 32.52 -12.45 -10.83
N LEU A 324 32.20 -11.19 -10.54
CA LEU A 324 31.53 -10.78 -9.31
C LEU A 324 30.15 -11.44 -9.19
N ALA A 325 29.28 -11.23 -10.18
CA ALA A 325 27.92 -11.79 -10.18
C ALA A 325 27.94 -13.33 -10.04
N SER A 326 28.86 -14.01 -10.74
CA SER A 326 29.03 -15.46 -10.64
C SER A 326 29.47 -15.90 -9.24
N ALA A 327 30.35 -15.14 -8.58
CA ALA A 327 30.82 -15.46 -7.24
C ALA A 327 29.75 -15.25 -6.16
N LEU A 328 28.91 -14.23 -6.32
CA LEU A 328 27.73 -13.98 -5.48
C LEU A 328 26.69 -15.11 -5.66
N ARG A 329 26.41 -15.49 -6.91
CA ARG A 329 25.49 -16.59 -7.22
C ARG A 329 25.95 -17.92 -6.63
N LYS A 330 27.25 -18.24 -6.68
CA LYS A 330 27.85 -19.43 -6.04
C LYS A 330 27.63 -19.45 -4.52
N ARG A 331 27.47 -18.28 -3.89
CA ARG A 331 27.15 -18.09 -2.47
C ARG A 331 25.65 -18.05 -2.17
N ARG A 332 24.80 -18.35 -3.16
CA ARG A 332 23.34 -18.23 -3.07
C ARG A 332 22.87 -16.81 -2.73
N LEU A 333 23.56 -15.81 -3.26
CA LEU A 333 23.19 -14.40 -3.18
C LEU A 333 22.79 -13.88 -4.56
N GLU A 334 21.98 -12.83 -4.58
CA GLU A 334 21.63 -12.07 -5.78
C GLU A 334 22.61 -10.91 -5.99
N ALA A 335 22.94 -10.64 -7.24
CA ALA A 335 23.84 -9.54 -7.60
C ALA A 335 23.02 -8.31 -7.96
N GLY A 336 23.27 -7.22 -7.24
CA GLY A 336 22.70 -5.90 -7.49
C GLY A 336 23.74 -4.90 -8.01
N ILE A 337 23.30 -3.94 -8.82
CA ILE A 337 24.17 -2.88 -9.37
C ILE A 337 23.46 -1.53 -9.43
N TRP A 338 24.23 -0.47 -9.16
CA TRP A 338 23.80 0.92 -9.27
C TRP A 338 24.26 1.57 -10.57
N LEU A 339 23.40 2.43 -11.15
CA LEU A 339 23.71 3.31 -12.27
C LEU A 339 22.94 4.63 -12.17
N ALA A 340 23.50 5.73 -12.70
CA ALA A 340 22.79 6.96 -13.07
C ALA A 340 22.56 7.00 -14.60
N PRO A 341 21.56 6.28 -15.13
CA PRO A 341 21.53 5.89 -16.54
C PRO A 341 21.31 7.04 -17.53
N PHE A 342 20.83 8.19 -17.05
CA PHE A 342 20.53 9.35 -17.89
C PHE A 342 21.60 10.43 -17.85
N HIS A 343 22.72 10.18 -17.15
CA HIS A 343 23.83 11.12 -17.08
C HIS A 343 25.05 10.62 -17.82
N ALA A 344 25.79 11.56 -18.40
CA ALA A 344 27.10 11.35 -18.98
C ALA A 344 28.05 12.42 -18.42
N ALA A 345 29.17 12.02 -17.82
CA ALA A 345 30.18 12.98 -17.36
C ALA A 345 30.65 13.81 -18.55
N ALA A 346 30.92 15.11 -18.35
CA ALA A 346 31.37 15.98 -19.44
C ALA A 346 32.70 15.51 -20.07
N ASP A 347 33.51 14.76 -19.32
CA ASP A 347 34.75 14.12 -19.78
C ASP A 347 34.60 12.62 -20.16
N SER A 348 33.36 12.13 -20.27
CA SER A 348 33.07 10.75 -20.73
C SER A 348 33.30 10.58 -22.22
N GLU A 349 33.65 9.37 -22.62
CA GLU A 349 33.75 9.01 -24.04
C GLU A 349 32.38 9.11 -24.72
N LEU A 350 31.31 8.73 -24.01
CA LEU A 350 29.93 8.88 -24.50
C LEU A 350 29.60 10.34 -24.86
N ALA A 351 29.84 11.30 -23.96
CA ALA A 351 29.56 12.71 -24.21
C ALA A 351 30.45 13.32 -25.31
N ARG A 352 31.69 12.80 -25.46
CA ARG A 352 32.63 13.24 -26.49
C ARG A 352 32.24 12.74 -27.89
N THR A 353 31.81 11.48 -27.99
CA THR A 353 31.50 10.81 -29.26
C THR A 353 30.08 11.05 -29.74
N HIS A 354 29.14 11.24 -28.80
CA HIS A 354 27.72 11.41 -29.08
C HIS A 354 27.17 12.70 -28.46
N PRO A 355 27.69 13.88 -28.84
CA PRO A 355 27.21 15.15 -28.29
C PRO A 355 25.78 15.49 -28.72
N ASP A 356 25.29 14.86 -29.80
CA ASP A 356 23.93 14.94 -30.33
C ASP A 356 22.91 14.10 -29.53
N TRP A 357 23.38 13.28 -28.58
CA TRP A 357 22.51 12.50 -27.68
C TRP A 357 22.12 13.27 -26.42
N LEU A 358 22.68 14.46 -26.21
CA LEU A 358 22.56 15.23 -24.98
C LEU A 358 21.46 16.28 -25.11
N LEU A 359 20.69 16.47 -24.05
CA LEU A 359 19.74 17.57 -23.93
C LEU A 359 20.45 18.92 -24.06
N GLN A 360 19.72 19.91 -24.56
CA GLN A 360 20.22 21.27 -24.76
C GLN A 360 19.39 22.29 -23.97
N ASP A 361 20.05 23.31 -23.44
CA ASP A 361 19.39 24.46 -22.85
C ASP A 361 18.74 25.38 -23.92
N ALA A 362 18.07 26.44 -23.48
CA ALA A 362 17.44 27.41 -24.37
C ALA A 362 18.42 28.15 -25.30
N ALA A 363 19.72 28.17 -24.98
CA ALA A 363 20.77 28.74 -25.84
C ALA A 363 21.33 27.71 -26.84
N GLY A 364 20.88 26.45 -26.80
CA GLY A 364 21.37 25.36 -27.65
C GLY A 364 22.69 24.74 -27.16
N LYS A 365 23.15 25.09 -25.94
CA LYS A 365 24.32 24.47 -25.32
C LYS A 365 23.88 23.19 -24.63
N ARG A 366 24.77 22.19 -24.57
CA ARG A 366 24.54 20.95 -23.82
C ARG A 366 24.17 21.28 -22.37
N LEU A 367 23.00 20.80 -21.96
CA LEU A 367 22.50 20.96 -20.60
C LEU A 367 23.49 20.30 -19.64
N THR A 368 23.89 21.02 -18.60
CA THR A 368 24.69 20.48 -17.51
C THR A 368 23.82 20.44 -16.27
N ASP A 369 23.72 19.30 -15.61
CA ASP A 369 22.93 19.15 -14.39
C ASP A 369 23.54 20.02 -13.28
N PRO A 370 22.84 21.06 -12.82
CA PRO A 370 23.39 22.01 -11.87
C PRO A 370 23.32 21.50 -10.42
N ARG A 371 22.69 20.34 -10.18
CA ARG A 371 22.50 19.75 -8.84
C ARG A 371 23.67 18.86 -8.44
N LEU A 372 24.60 18.59 -9.35
CA LEU A 372 25.73 17.71 -9.14
C LEU A 372 27.03 18.52 -9.04
N ASP A 373 27.91 18.10 -8.14
CA ASP A 373 29.19 18.79 -7.87
C ASP A 373 30.22 18.67 -9.01
N ARG A 374 29.89 17.92 -10.07
CA ARG A 374 30.71 17.73 -11.27
C ARG A 374 29.86 17.97 -12.51
N PRO A 375 30.47 18.41 -13.63
CA PRO A 375 29.73 18.66 -14.85
C PRO A 375 29.26 17.32 -15.47
N TYR A 376 27.97 17.04 -15.35
CA TYR A 376 27.30 15.94 -16.04
C TYR A 376 26.30 16.50 -17.04
N HIS A 377 26.34 15.97 -18.26
CA HIS A 377 25.30 16.19 -19.26
C HIS A 377 24.20 15.16 -19.13
N VAL A 378 23.02 15.49 -19.66
CA VAL A 378 21.83 14.65 -19.57
C VAL A 378 21.50 14.05 -20.93
N LEU A 379 21.24 12.74 -20.97
CA LEU A 379 20.86 12.02 -22.18
C LEU A 379 19.40 12.27 -22.56
N ASP A 380 19.16 12.44 -23.85
CA ASP A 380 17.84 12.64 -24.42
C ASP A 380 17.14 11.31 -24.74
N SER A 381 16.23 10.90 -23.86
CA SER A 381 15.45 9.66 -24.02
C SER A 381 14.35 9.72 -25.09
N THR A 382 14.22 10.84 -25.83
CA THR A 382 13.38 10.90 -27.03
C THR A 382 14.11 10.42 -28.28
N ARG A 383 15.44 10.30 -28.19
CA ARG A 383 16.28 9.87 -29.31
C ARG A 383 16.35 8.34 -29.41
N PRO A 384 16.02 7.73 -30.56
CA PRO A 384 16.02 6.27 -30.70
C PRO A 384 17.34 5.60 -30.34
N GLN A 385 18.47 6.23 -30.68
CA GLN A 385 19.82 5.72 -30.38
C GLN A 385 20.11 5.69 -28.87
N VAL A 386 19.59 6.65 -28.10
CA VAL A 386 19.72 6.66 -26.64
C VAL A 386 18.90 5.52 -26.03
N LEU A 387 17.67 5.29 -26.52
CA LEU A 387 16.87 4.14 -26.09
C LEU A 387 17.56 2.81 -26.44
N GLU A 388 18.18 2.72 -27.62
CA GLU A 388 18.96 1.54 -28.00
C GLU A 388 20.15 1.29 -27.06
N PHE A 389 20.91 2.34 -26.76
CA PHE A 389 22.00 2.32 -25.79
C PHE A 389 21.54 1.84 -24.41
N LEU A 390 20.46 2.42 -23.87
CA LEU A 390 19.89 2.01 -22.58
C LEU A 390 19.49 0.53 -22.59
N GLY A 391 18.82 0.08 -23.64
CA GLY A 391 18.44 -1.33 -23.76
C GLY A 391 19.65 -2.27 -23.81
N SER A 392 20.69 -1.88 -24.54
CA SER A 392 21.92 -2.67 -24.67
C SER A 392 22.72 -2.72 -23.37
N LEU A 393 22.83 -1.59 -22.67
CA LEU A 393 23.48 -1.46 -21.38
C LEU A 393 22.83 -2.39 -20.34
N PHE A 394 21.53 -2.22 -20.10
CA PHE A 394 20.83 -2.97 -19.07
C PHE A 394 20.64 -4.45 -19.46
N GLY A 395 20.38 -4.74 -20.73
CA GLY A 395 20.36 -6.11 -21.24
C GLY A 395 21.73 -6.79 -21.14
N GLY A 396 22.82 -6.05 -21.30
CA GLY A 396 24.20 -6.49 -21.08
C GLY A 396 24.45 -6.86 -19.61
N LEU A 397 24.17 -5.94 -18.68
CA LEU A 397 24.29 -6.19 -17.24
C LEU A 397 23.43 -7.38 -16.79
N ARG A 398 22.22 -7.51 -17.35
CA ARG A 398 21.37 -8.68 -17.11
C ARG A 398 22.04 -9.98 -17.57
N LYS A 399 22.70 -9.99 -18.73
CA LYS A 399 23.48 -11.14 -19.23
C LYS A 399 24.74 -11.43 -18.40
N GLU A 400 25.31 -10.42 -17.75
CA GLU A 400 26.42 -10.57 -16.79
C GLU A 400 25.98 -11.25 -15.48
N GLY A 401 24.68 -11.23 -15.18
CA GLY A 401 24.08 -11.99 -14.08
C GLY A 401 23.44 -11.14 -12.98
N PHE A 402 23.27 -9.83 -13.20
CA PHE A 402 22.59 -8.94 -12.25
C PHE A 402 21.07 -9.10 -12.31
N THR A 403 20.45 -9.14 -11.13
CA THR A 403 19.00 -9.30 -10.95
C THR A 403 18.38 -8.23 -10.07
N TYR A 404 19.17 -7.28 -9.59
CA TYR A 404 18.71 -6.11 -8.85
C TYR A 404 19.37 -4.86 -9.44
N PHE A 405 18.58 -3.87 -9.83
CA PHE A 405 19.06 -2.66 -10.49
C PHE A 405 18.60 -1.45 -9.69
N LYS A 406 19.54 -0.74 -9.06
CA LYS A 406 19.30 0.59 -8.49
C LYS A 406 19.63 1.62 -9.57
N ILE A 407 18.64 2.36 -10.03
CA ILE A 407 18.79 3.36 -11.09
C ILE A 407 18.49 4.74 -10.50
N ASP A 408 19.43 5.66 -10.58
CA ASP A 408 19.47 6.85 -9.74
C ASP A 408 19.51 8.14 -10.56
N PHE A 409 19.26 9.28 -9.90
CA PHE A 409 19.20 10.61 -10.52
C PHE A 409 18.23 10.68 -11.71
N LEU A 410 17.13 9.91 -11.66
CA LEU A 410 16.20 9.78 -12.78
C LEU A 410 15.46 11.08 -13.13
N TYR A 411 15.40 12.04 -12.21
CA TYR A 411 14.83 13.37 -12.46
C TYR A 411 15.41 14.05 -13.69
N ALA A 412 16.67 13.78 -14.04
CA ALA A 412 17.33 14.46 -15.13
C ALA A 412 16.66 14.18 -16.49
N ALA A 413 16.22 12.93 -16.73
CA ALA A 413 15.47 12.61 -17.94
C ALA A 413 14.11 13.32 -18.02
N ALA A 414 13.62 13.85 -16.89
CA ALA A 414 12.39 14.61 -16.83
C ALA A 414 12.58 16.11 -17.07
N TYR A 415 13.79 16.64 -17.27
CA TYR A 415 13.97 18.07 -17.51
C TYR A 415 13.20 18.56 -18.74
N GLU A 416 12.52 19.70 -18.59
CA GLU A 416 12.02 20.46 -19.72
C GLU A 416 13.19 21.22 -20.33
N SER A 417 13.55 20.83 -21.56
CA SER A 417 14.72 21.34 -22.27
C SER A 417 14.56 21.04 -23.75
N ARG A 418 15.47 21.56 -24.58
CA ARG A 418 15.49 21.21 -26.00
C ARG A 418 15.95 19.77 -26.16
N ARG A 419 15.13 18.99 -26.86
CA ARG A 419 15.28 17.57 -27.14
C ARG A 419 15.05 17.30 -28.63
N TYR A 420 15.43 16.10 -29.07
CA TYR A 420 15.32 15.59 -30.42
C TYR A 420 13.86 15.56 -30.89
N ASP A 421 12.94 15.10 -30.03
CA ASP A 421 11.50 15.21 -30.28
C ASP A 421 10.91 16.35 -29.43
N PRO A 422 10.59 17.53 -30.02
CA PRO A 422 10.05 18.66 -29.28
C PRO A 422 8.59 18.47 -28.84
N GLN A 423 7.90 17.43 -29.32
CA GLN A 423 6.50 17.15 -28.97
C GLN A 423 6.36 16.34 -27.67
N VAL A 424 7.47 15.80 -27.18
CA VAL A 424 7.53 14.95 -26.00
C VAL A 424 7.90 15.79 -24.78
N THR A 425 7.15 15.68 -23.69
CA THR A 425 7.48 16.35 -22.42
C THR A 425 8.60 15.62 -21.68
N GLY A 426 9.16 16.25 -20.66
CA GLY A 426 10.19 15.62 -19.82
C GLY A 426 9.65 14.38 -19.12
N VAL A 427 8.43 14.46 -18.59
CA VAL A 427 7.75 13.30 -17.98
C VAL A 427 7.60 12.13 -18.97
N GLN A 428 7.27 12.41 -20.23
CA GLN A 428 7.20 11.37 -21.27
C GLN A 428 8.59 10.80 -21.63
N ALA A 429 9.60 11.65 -21.72
CA ALA A 429 10.98 11.24 -22.00
C ALA A 429 11.51 10.32 -20.91
N LEU A 430 11.34 10.68 -19.63
CA LEU A 430 11.65 9.83 -18.48
C LEU A 430 10.95 8.47 -18.59
N ARG A 431 9.63 8.45 -18.84
CA ARG A 431 8.86 7.20 -18.95
C ARG A 431 9.32 6.33 -20.12
N SER A 432 9.72 6.93 -21.23
CA SER A 432 10.24 6.20 -22.39
C SER A 432 11.57 5.53 -22.08
N GLY A 433 12.50 6.25 -21.43
CA GLY A 433 13.76 5.70 -20.94
C GLY A 433 13.54 4.56 -19.93
N LEU A 434 12.68 4.77 -18.93
CA LEU A 434 12.38 3.76 -17.91
C LEU A 434 11.71 2.51 -18.49
N ARG A 435 10.76 2.66 -19.41
CA ARG A 435 10.15 1.52 -20.10
C ARG A 435 11.21 0.68 -20.81
N ARG A 436 12.11 1.34 -21.54
CA ARG A 436 13.19 0.66 -22.26
C ARG A 436 14.16 -0.07 -21.32
N ILE A 437 14.52 0.55 -20.19
CA ILE A 437 15.36 -0.08 -19.14
C ILE A 437 14.64 -1.31 -18.57
N PHE A 438 13.37 -1.15 -18.20
CA PHE A 438 12.57 -2.22 -17.59
C PHE A 438 12.43 -3.42 -18.53
N GLU A 439 12.05 -3.20 -19.79
CA GLU A 439 11.90 -4.24 -20.80
C GLU A 439 13.23 -4.98 -21.10
N ALA A 440 14.37 -4.29 -20.98
CA ALA A 440 15.67 -4.90 -21.19
C ALA A 440 16.04 -5.91 -20.10
N VAL A 441 15.66 -5.65 -18.84
CA VAL A 441 15.94 -6.54 -17.70
C VAL A 441 14.81 -7.54 -17.43
N ASN A 442 13.58 -7.18 -17.80
CA ASN A 442 12.36 -8.00 -17.71
C ASN A 442 11.60 -7.97 -19.05
N PRO A 443 11.97 -8.84 -20.01
CA PRO A 443 11.35 -8.84 -21.34
C PRO A 443 9.84 -9.08 -21.29
N PRO A 444 9.03 -8.34 -22.08
CA PRO A 444 7.58 -8.52 -22.15
C PRO A 444 7.18 -9.98 -22.41
N GLY A 445 6.12 -10.43 -21.73
CA GLY A 445 5.59 -11.79 -21.87
C GLY A 445 6.40 -12.87 -21.12
N LYS A 446 7.48 -12.52 -20.42
CA LYS A 446 8.21 -13.43 -19.52
C LYS A 446 7.96 -13.07 -18.06
N PRO A 447 8.05 -14.04 -17.13
CA PRO A 447 8.03 -13.74 -15.70
C PRO A 447 9.12 -12.73 -15.33
N GLU A 448 8.75 -11.72 -14.55
CA GLU A 448 9.70 -10.76 -14.03
C GLU A 448 10.66 -11.46 -13.06
N THR A 449 11.95 -11.23 -13.26
CA THR A 449 13.02 -11.90 -12.50
C THR A 449 14.16 -10.94 -12.21
N ALA A 450 13.99 -9.65 -12.50
CA ALA A 450 14.87 -8.57 -12.05
C ALA A 450 14.06 -7.54 -11.26
N PHE A 451 14.56 -7.18 -10.09
CA PHE A 451 14.04 -6.05 -9.34
C PHE A 451 14.65 -4.74 -9.87
N VAL A 452 13.84 -3.68 -9.93
CA VAL A 452 14.24 -2.34 -10.39
C VAL A 452 13.83 -1.35 -9.31
N LEU A 453 14.82 -0.74 -8.68
CA LEU A 453 14.71 0.31 -7.66
C LEU A 453 15.06 1.65 -8.31
N ALA A 454 14.13 2.60 -8.31
CA ALA A 454 14.33 3.94 -8.89
C ALA A 454 14.61 4.97 -7.82
N SER A 455 15.73 5.69 -7.89
CA SER A 455 16.15 6.73 -6.94
C SER A 455 16.34 8.09 -7.63
N GLY A 456 16.29 9.17 -6.85
CA GLY A 456 16.31 10.54 -7.35
C GLY A 456 15.28 10.78 -8.46
N ALA A 457 14.01 10.45 -8.23
CA ALA A 457 13.04 10.28 -9.32
C ALA A 457 11.66 10.89 -9.04
N PRO A 458 10.99 11.52 -10.03
CA PRO A 458 9.61 11.99 -9.91
C PRO A 458 8.66 10.84 -9.60
N LEU A 459 7.85 10.92 -8.54
CA LEU A 459 7.19 9.74 -7.95
C LEU A 459 6.14 9.06 -8.86
N MET A 460 5.08 9.77 -9.28
CA MET A 460 4.01 9.16 -10.07
C MET A 460 4.43 8.61 -11.43
N PRO A 461 5.33 9.28 -12.20
CA PRO A 461 5.81 8.74 -13.47
C PRO A 461 6.48 7.36 -13.39
N LEU A 462 6.89 6.91 -12.19
CA LEU A 462 7.48 5.59 -11.97
C LEU A 462 6.46 4.45 -11.95
N ALA A 463 5.20 4.74 -11.60
CA ALA A 463 4.19 3.71 -11.41
C ALA A 463 4.04 2.86 -12.69
N GLY A 464 4.16 1.54 -12.51
CA GLY A 464 4.14 0.53 -13.57
C GLY A 464 5.45 0.31 -14.33
N LEU A 465 6.51 1.08 -14.04
CA LEU A 465 7.82 1.00 -14.71
C LEU A 465 8.97 0.61 -13.78
N VAL A 466 8.71 0.46 -12.48
CA VAL A 466 9.68 0.06 -11.46
C VAL A 466 9.00 -0.82 -10.41
N HIS A 467 9.80 -1.47 -9.55
CA HIS A 467 9.28 -2.28 -8.44
C HIS A 467 9.39 -1.56 -7.09
N GLY A 468 10.37 -0.67 -6.93
CA GLY A 468 10.56 0.14 -5.73
C GLY A 468 11.09 1.54 -6.02
N SER A 469 10.92 2.44 -5.06
CA SER A 469 11.53 3.78 -5.06
C SER A 469 11.86 4.20 -3.62
N PRO A 470 13.00 4.88 -3.36
CA PRO A 470 13.38 5.28 -2.03
C PRO A 470 12.57 6.47 -1.53
N GLY A 471 12.55 6.59 -0.21
CA GLY A 471 12.50 7.86 0.50
C GLY A 471 13.94 8.34 0.77
N THR A 472 14.10 9.65 0.93
CA THR A 472 15.39 10.32 1.10
C THR A 472 16.26 9.74 2.23
N PRO A 473 17.56 9.49 1.96
CA PRO A 473 18.50 9.12 3.00
C PRO A 473 19.80 9.94 3.08
N MET A 474 20.34 10.06 4.30
CA MET A 474 21.75 10.34 4.63
C MET A 474 22.05 9.84 6.07
N ILE A 475 23.33 9.76 6.51
CA ILE A 475 23.76 9.22 7.82
C ILE A 475 23.81 10.30 8.94
N GLY A 476 23.25 9.99 10.11
CA GLY A 476 23.25 10.85 11.33
C GLY A 476 21.85 11.02 11.90
N PHE A 477 21.68 11.34 13.19
CA PHE A 477 20.34 11.33 13.80
C PHE A 477 19.34 12.33 13.18
N GLY A 478 19.79 13.55 12.83
CA GLY A 478 18.96 14.51 12.08
C GLY A 478 18.47 13.97 10.72
N LEU A 479 19.21 13.01 10.16
CA LEU A 479 18.90 12.37 8.88
C LEU A 479 18.05 11.11 9.09
N VAL A 480 18.21 10.39 10.21
CA VAL A 480 17.25 9.38 10.68
C VAL A 480 15.86 10.00 10.89
N LEU A 481 15.78 11.22 11.43
CA LEU A 481 14.52 11.97 11.53
C LEU A 481 13.93 12.29 10.15
N SER A 482 14.77 12.69 9.19
CA SER A 482 14.32 12.94 7.80
C SER A 482 13.82 11.67 7.11
N MET A 483 14.51 10.54 7.32
CA MET A 483 14.11 9.21 6.85
C MET A 483 12.77 8.79 7.47
N ALA A 484 12.63 8.90 8.79
CA ALA A 484 11.40 8.57 9.51
C ALA A 484 10.22 9.45 9.08
N ARG A 485 10.45 10.75 8.89
CA ARG A 485 9.45 11.69 8.38
C ARG A 485 8.97 11.29 6.99
N ASN A 486 9.89 11.13 6.06
CA ASN A 486 9.52 10.80 4.68
C ASN A 486 8.83 9.44 4.62
N GLN A 487 9.22 8.49 5.48
CA GLN A 487 8.51 7.22 5.61
C GLN A 487 7.10 7.37 6.19
N ALA A 488 6.92 8.15 7.24
CA ALA A 488 5.61 8.43 7.81
C ALA A 488 4.65 9.04 6.78
N ALA A 489 5.12 10.02 5.99
CA ALA A 489 4.31 10.70 4.99
C ALA A 489 4.04 9.85 3.73
N ARG A 490 4.96 8.94 3.38
CA ARG A 490 4.88 8.11 2.16
C ARG A 490 4.54 6.65 2.40
N VAL A 491 4.19 6.27 3.64
CA VAL A 491 3.77 4.91 3.99
C VAL A 491 2.66 4.40 3.07
N PHE A 492 1.75 5.30 2.66
CA PHE A 492 0.62 4.98 1.78
C PHE A 492 1.01 4.69 0.32
N LEU A 493 2.25 5.00 -0.10
CA LEU A 493 2.75 4.62 -1.43
C LEU A 493 3.09 3.13 -1.48
N ASN A 494 3.48 2.55 -0.34
CA ASN A 494 3.96 1.17 -0.26
C ASN A 494 2.87 0.18 -0.68
N GLN A 495 3.23 -0.73 -1.60
CA GLN A 495 2.34 -1.73 -2.20
C GLN A 495 1.18 -1.17 -3.04
N ASN A 496 0.99 0.16 -3.09
CA ASN A 496 -0.01 0.82 -3.91
C ASN A 496 0.59 1.32 -5.23
N LEU A 497 1.70 2.07 -5.17
CA LEU A 497 2.43 2.53 -6.36
C LEU A 497 3.65 1.66 -6.66
N PHE A 498 4.40 1.32 -5.62
CA PHE A 498 5.64 0.52 -5.66
C PHE A 498 6.00 0.12 -4.22
N LEU A 499 7.04 -0.70 -4.04
CA LEU A 499 7.64 -0.88 -2.71
C LEU A 499 8.40 0.38 -2.30
N VAL A 500 8.13 0.91 -1.11
CA VAL A 500 8.92 2.03 -0.60
C VAL A 500 10.25 1.50 -0.10
N ASP A 501 11.32 2.21 -0.40
CA ASP A 501 12.64 1.93 0.14
C ASP A 501 13.00 2.99 1.20
N PRO A 502 13.16 2.65 2.50
CA PRO A 502 13.68 3.57 3.52
C PRO A 502 15.16 3.90 3.31
N ASP A 503 15.76 3.38 2.24
CA ASP A 503 17.19 3.28 1.98
C ASP A 503 17.85 2.28 2.95
N VAL A 504 19.03 2.58 3.47
CA VAL A 504 19.80 1.60 4.24
C VAL A 504 19.53 1.71 5.73
N VAL A 505 19.79 0.62 6.44
CA VAL A 505 19.91 0.61 7.90
C VAL A 505 21.35 0.32 8.30
N MET A 506 21.82 0.97 9.35
CA MET A 506 23.20 0.84 9.82
C MET A 506 23.27 0.69 11.33
N ALA A 507 24.30 -0.01 11.78
CA ALA A 507 24.74 -0.07 13.16
C ALA A 507 26.15 0.51 13.31
N SER A 508 26.54 1.44 12.42
CA SER A 508 27.84 2.10 12.43
C SER A 508 28.13 2.72 13.81
N PRO A 509 29.36 2.64 14.35
CA PRO A 509 29.74 3.30 15.59
C PRO A 509 29.54 4.83 15.63
N GLN A 510 29.24 5.46 14.49
CA GLN A 510 28.87 6.88 14.42
C GLN A 510 27.48 7.17 15.03
N LEU A 511 26.64 6.15 15.19
CA LEU A 511 25.34 6.24 15.86
C LEU A 511 25.47 5.70 17.28
N THR A 512 24.72 6.24 18.24
CA THR A 512 24.51 5.54 19.51
C THR A 512 23.78 4.21 19.28
N GLU A 513 23.78 3.29 20.25
CA GLU A 513 23.01 2.04 20.10
C GLU A 513 21.51 2.30 19.92
N ASP A 514 20.96 3.27 20.64
CA ASP A 514 19.54 3.60 20.58
C ASP A 514 19.17 4.25 19.24
N GLU A 515 20.03 5.13 18.70
CA GLU A 515 19.84 5.71 17.36
C GLU A 515 19.88 4.64 16.26
N ALA A 516 20.81 3.68 16.36
CA ALA A 516 20.86 2.54 15.46
C ALA A 516 19.57 1.69 15.55
N ARG A 517 19.05 1.46 16.77
CA ARG A 517 17.75 0.77 16.95
C ARG A 517 16.60 1.54 16.31
N VAL A 518 16.56 2.87 16.44
CA VAL A 518 15.55 3.71 15.77
C VAL A 518 15.62 3.49 14.26
N MET A 519 16.81 3.65 13.66
CA MET A 519 17.01 3.48 12.22
C MET A 519 16.60 2.09 11.73
N ILE A 520 17.05 1.04 12.42
CA ILE A 520 16.72 -0.35 12.10
C ILE A 520 15.21 -0.62 12.24
N THR A 521 14.56 -0.08 13.28
CA THR A 521 13.12 -0.29 13.51
C THR A 521 12.29 0.39 12.41
N VAL A 522 12.62 1.64 12.04
CA VAL A 522 11.96 2.33 10.92
C VAL A 522 12.13 1.55 9.62
N GLY A 523 13.35 1.06 9.34
CA GLY A 523 13.60 0.23 8.16
C GLY A 523 12.81 -1.08 8.16
N ALA A 524 12.79 -1.79 9.30
CA ALA A 524 12.11 -3.08 9.43
C ALA A 524 10.57 -2.97 9.36
N LEU A 525 10.03 -1.83 9.78
CA LEU A 525 8.60 -1.51 9.75
C LEU A 525 8.15 -0.73 8.52
N SER A 526 9.04 -0.43 7.56
CA SER A 526 8.67 0.24 6.30
C SER A 526 7.75 -0.60 5.41
N GLY A 527 7.78 -1.93 5.59
CA GLY A 527 7.09 -2.89 4.75
C GLY A 527 7.65 -3.05 3.32
N GLY A 528 8.78 -2.40 3.02
CA GLY A 528 9.42 -2.43 1.72
C GLY A 528 10.89 -2.91 1.78
N VAL A 529 11.76 -2.29 0.99
CA VAL A 529 13.17 -2.70 0.83
C VAL A 529 13.92 -2.58 2.18
N PHE A 530 14.89 -3.47 2.42
CA PHE A 530 15.68 -3.46 3.66
C PHE A 530 17.14 -3.81 3.39
N MET A 531 18.01 -2.81 3.30
CA MET A 531 19.42 -3.00 2.94
C MET A 531 20.33 -2.56 4.09
N TYR A 532 21.32 -3.37 4.44
CA TYR A 532 22.43 -2.94 5.28
C TYR A 532 23.42 -2.10 4.50
N SER A 533 24.27 -1.32 5.17
CA SER A 533 25.40 -0.68 4.49
C SER A 533 26.70 -0.58 5.32
N ASP A 534 26.80 -1.22 6.49
CA ASP A 534 28.03 -1.30 7.27
C ASP A 534 29.09 -2.24 6.65
N ASP A 535 30.36 -2.13 7.06
CA ASP A 535 31.36 -3.19 6.78
C ASP A 535 31.08 -4.40 7.67
N LEU A 536 30.34 -5.36 7.13
CA LEU A 536 29.87 -6.54 7.86
C LEU A 536 31.02 -7.46 8.27
N GLU A 537 32.22 -7.36 7.70
CA GLU A 537 33.37 -8.16 8.15
C GLU A 537 33.95 -7.62 9.45
N THR A 538 34.11 -6.29 9.56
CA THR A 538 34.80 -5.65 10.69
C THR A 538 33.85 -5.07 11.73
N LEU A 539 32.54 -5.01 11.46
CA LEU A 539 31.56 -4.46 12.39
C LEU A 539 31.70 -5.14 13.77
N PRO A 540 31.86 -4.36 14.87
CA PRO A 540 32.03 -4.89 16.21
C PRO A 540 30.89 -5.82 16.63
N PRO A 541 31.14 -6.88 17.42
CA PRO A 541 30.13 -7.89 17.75
C PRO A 541 28.85 -7.35 18.40
N ASP A 542 28.97 -6.36 19.28
CA ASP A 542 27.89 -5.62 19.93
C ASP A 542 27.01 -4.87 18.93
N ARG A 543 27.63 -4.17 17.97
CA ARG A 543 26.92 -3.47 16.88
C ARG A 543 26.27 -4.44 15.91
N LEU A 544 26.98 -5.51 15.53
CA LEU A 544 26.45 -6.59 14.71
C LEU A 544 25.21 -7.26 15.35
N ASN A 545 25.16 -7.34 16.69
CA ASN A 545 24.01 -7.90 17.40
C ASN A 545 22.69 -7.17 17.09
N LEU A 546 22.76 -5.85 16.86
CA LEU A 546 21.60 -5.04 16.50
C LEU A 546 21.04 -5.48 15.13
N LEU A 547 21.92 -5.66 14.15
CA LEU A 547 21.53 -6.05 12.78
C LEU A 547 20.98 -7.48 12.68
N ARG A 548 21.46 -8.40 13.53
CA ARG A 548 21.07 -9.83 13.49
C ARG A 548 19.93 -10.21 14.44
N ASN A 549 19.25 -9.23 15.06
CA ASN A 549 18.15 -9.51 15.98
C ASN A 549 17.03 -10.28 15.23
N PRO A 550 16.76 -11.56 15.60
CA PRO A 550 15.82 -12.39 14.85
C PRO A 550 14.38 -11.87 14.93
N ASN A 551 13.99 -11.23 16.03
CA ASN A 551 12.62 -10.76 16.22
C ASN A 551 12.32 -9.55 15.33
N VAL A 552 13.30 -8.66 15.16
CA VAL A 552 13.20 -7.49 14.26
C VAL A 552 13.28 -7.94 12.79
N LEU A 553 14.18 -8.87 12.47
CA LEU A 553 14.30 -9.41 11.10
C LEU A 553 13.07 -10.18 10.61
N GLU A 554 12.27 -10.76 11.53
CA GLU A 554 10.98 -11.38 11.20
C GLU A 554 9.93 -10.36 10.74
N LEU A 555 10.10 -9.08 11.08
CA LEU A 555 9.19 -8.00 10.67
C LEU A 555 9.45 -7.56 9.23
N VAL A 556 10.69 -7.61 8.77
CA VAL A 556 11.06 -7.15 7.43
C VAL A 556 10.18 -7.82 6.36
N GLY A 557 9.69 -7.02 5.40
CA GLY A 557 8.80 -7.46 4.32
C GLY A 557 7.38 -7.85 4.75
N GLY A 558 6.97 -7.51 5.98
CA GLY A 558 5.56 -7.52 6.38
C GLY A 558 4.82 -6.23 5.97
N PRO A 559 3.60 -6.01 6.46
CA PRO A 559 2.92 -4.73 6.30
C PRO A 559 3.73 -3.57 6.89
N ALA A 560 3.57 -2.37 6.33
CA ALA A 560 4.17 -1.17 6.88
C ALA A 560 3.51 -0.79 8.22
N ALA A 561 4.27 -0.15 9.11
CA ALA A 561 3.71 0.50 10.30
C ALA A 561 3.23 1.91 9.95
N GLU A 562 2.03 2.24 10.37
CA GLU A 562 1.45 3.57 10.20
C GLU A 562 1.63 4.38 11.50
N PRO A 563 2.05 5.65 11.42
CA PRO A 563 2.04 6.55 12.57
C PRO A 563 0.60 6.77 13.04
N VAL A 564 0.33 6.48 14.32
CA VAL A 564 -0.97 6.81 14.92
C VAL A 564 -1.07 8.33 15.01
N HIS A 565 -2.25 8.90 14.73
CA HIS A 565 -2.48 10.34 14.82
C HIS A 565 -1.65 11.19 13.84
N LEU A 566 -1.23 10.62 12.70
CA LEU A 566 -0.41 11.31 11.68
C LEU A 566 -0.97 12.67 11.25
N PHE A 567 -2.29 12.78 11.04
CA PHE A 567 -2.98 14.01 10.66
C PHE A 567 -3.57 14.80 11.85
N SER A 568 -3.29 14.40 13.08
CA SER A 568 -3.78 15.07 14.30
C SER A 568 -2.68 15.77 15.13
N ALA A 569 -1.54 16.09 14.53
CA ALA A 569 -0.47 16.86 15.16
C ALA A 569 -0.97 18.26 15.66
N PRO A 570 -0.65 18.70 16.89
CA PRO A 570 -1.16 19.97 17.42
C PRO A 570 -0.75 21.20 16.59
N GLU A 571 -1.55 22.27 16.66
CA GLU A 571 -1.23 23.58 16.07
C GLU A 571 0.03 24.15 16.76
N LEU A 572 1.09 24.42 16.00
CA LEU A 572 2.34 25.02 16.51
C LEU A 572 2.88 26.02 15.49
N GLU A 573 3.32 27.19 15.98
CA GLU A 573 4.03 28.25 15.25
C GLU A 573 5.31 27.71 14.59
N ALA A 574 5.22 27.36 13.31
CA ALA A 574 6.26 26.66 12.60
C ALA A 574 7.01 27.60 11.63
N ARG A 575 8.15 28.13 12.09
CA ARG A 575 9.19 28.71 11.21
C ARG A 575 9.88 27.58 10.43
N ASP A 576 10.42 27.94 9.27
CA ASP A 576 10.78 27.04 8.17
C ASP A 576 11.36 25.66 8.54
N HIS A 577 10.86 24.65 7.81
CA HIS A 577 11.12 23.21 7.92
C HIS A 577 10.30 22.49 9.00
N TRP A 578 9.15 21.96 8.60
CA TRP A 578 8.31 21.21 9.54
C TRP A 578 8.98 19.86 9.82
N TYR A 579 9.01 19.50 11.11
CA TYR A 579 9.90 18.56 11.84
C TYR A 579 11.31 19.07 12.20
N ALA A 580 11.55 20.38 12.30
CA ALA A 580 12.77 20.93 12.90
C ALA A 580 12.91 20.60 14.40
N PHE A 581 11.80 20.29 15.07
CA PHE A 581 11.78 19.86 16.46
C PHE A 581 11.38 18.39 16.56
N PRO A 582 12.15 17.54 17.27
CA PRO A 582 11.86 16.12 17.28
C PRO A 582 10.49 15.73 17.85
N GLN A 583 9.80 16.62 18.58
CA GLN A 583 8.49 16.33 19.17
C GLN A 583 7.32 16.23 18.18
N GLU A 584 7.53 16.62 16.92
CA GLU A 584 6.44 16.76 15.94
C GLU A 584 6.09 15.44 15.23
N LEU A 585 7.03 14.50 15.10
CA LEU A 585 6.72 13.18 14.53
C LEU A 585 5.89 12.36 15.54
N PRO A 586 4.78 11.73 15.12
CA PRO A 586 4.01 10.89 16.02
C PRO A 586 4.91 9.80 16.63
N PRO A 587 4.92 9.65 17.96
CA PRO A 587 5.84 8.74 18.63
C PRO A 587 5.39 7.28 18.51
N LEU A 588 4.09 7.01 18.35
CA LEU A 588 3.55 5.65 18.29
C LEU A 588 3.27 5.26 16.84
N TRP A 589 3.97 4.25 16.35
CA TRP A 589 3.72 3.65 15.04
C TRP A 589 3.20 2.24 15.23
N VAL A 590 2.19 1.88 14.45
CA VAL A 590 1.47 0.61 14.57
C VAL A 590 1.49 -0.11 13.25
N ARG A 591 2.01 -1.32 13.27
CA ARG A 591 1.81 -2.30 12.22
C ARG A 591 0.76 -3.31 12.67
N ARG A 592 -0.20 -3.62 11.80
CA ARG A 592 -1.22 -4.65 12.05
C ARG A 592 -0.91 -5.89 11.24
N ASP A 593 -0.84 -7.04 11.91
CA ASP A 593 -0.61 -8.33 11.26
C ASP A 593 -1.94 -9.06 10.97
N LYS A 594 -1.92 -9.98 10.01
CA LYS A 594 -3.12 -10.70 9.52
C LYS A 594 -3.78 -11.59 10.58
N ASP A 595 -3.03 -12.00 11.59
CA ASP A 595 -3.51 -12.82 12.71
C ASP A 595 -4.23 -12.00 13.80
N GLY A 596 -4.38 -10.69 13.58
CA GLY A 596 -5.00 -9.77 14.53
C GLY A 596 -4.07 -9.33 15.66
N SER A 597 -2.81 -9.75 15.66
CA SER A 597 -1.78 -9.11 16.49
C SER A 597 -1.30 -7.80 15.84
N PHE A 598 -0.64 -6.97 16.64
CA PHE A 598 -0.02 -5.75 16.14
C PHE A 598 1.36 -5.54 16.76
N ILE A 599 2.20 -4.80 16.04
CA ILE A 599 3.48 -4.30 16.53
C ILE A 599 3.28 -2.83 16.88
N ALA A 600 3.64 -2.44 18.09
CA ALA A 600 3.68 -1.06 18.54
C ALA A 600 5.14 -0.65 18.74
N ALA A 601 5.60 0.28 17.91
CA ALA A 601 6.90 0.94 18.07
C ALA A 601 6.68 2.34 18.64
N VAL A 602 7.30 2.62 19.79
CA VAL A 602 7.24 3.92 20.46
C VAL A 602 8.61 4.57 20.39
N TYR A 603 8.69 5.68 19.69
CA TYR A 603 9.91 6.44 19.46
C TYR A 603 9.95 7.66 20.39
N ASN A 604 11.09 7.88 21.03
CA ASN A 604 11.47 9.16 21.59
C ASN A 604 12.40 9.88 20.62
N TRP A 605 11.83 10.76 19.83
CA TRP A 605 12.58 11.56 18.88
C TRP A 605 13.44 12.64 19.55
N SER A 606 13.12 13.07 20.78
CA SER A 606 13.73 14.25 21.41
C SER A 606 15.08 14.02 22.08
N ASP A 607 15.83 15.10 22.29
CA ASP A 607 17.10 15.12 23.03
C ASP A 607 16.94 14.91 24.56
N GLN A 608 15.72 14.71 25.05
CA GLN A 608 15.43 14.52 26.48
C GLN A 608 14.69 13.21 26.74
N PRO A 609 14.91 12.55 27.89
CA PRO A 609 14.12 11.39 28.26
C PRO A 609 12.63 11.75 28.37
N ARG A 610 11.73 10.91 27.85
CA ARG A 610 10.28 11.16 27.86
C ARG A 610 9.46 9.97 28.34
N PRO A 611 8.44 10.22 29.18
CA PRO A 611 7.44 9.20 29.50
C PRO A 611 6.40 9.11 28.37
N TYR A 612 6.06 7.89 27.98
CA TYR A 612 4.98 7.58 27.05
C TYR A 612 3.99 6.62 27.69
N ARG A 613 2.72 6.74 27.29
CA ARG A 613 1.66 5.79 27.64
C ARG A 613 1.04 5.27 26.37
N VAL A 614 1.09 3.95 26.17
CA VAL A 614 0.40 3.26 25.07
C VAL A 614 -0.86 2.64 25.65
N LEU A 615 -2.02 3.02 25.14
CA LEU A 615 -3.29 2.37 25.46
C LEU A 615 -3.60 1.35 24.36
N PHE A 616 -3.68 0.07 24.74
CA PHE A 616 -3.85 -0.99 23.76
C PHE A 616 -5.24 -0.99 23.14
N SER A 617 -6.25 -0.45 23.82
CA SER A 617 -7.60 -0.30 23.26
C SER A 617 -7.65 0.73 22.14
N GLU A 618 -6.90 1.83 22.23
CA GLU A 618 -6.79 2.84 21.16
C GLU A 618 -6.20 2.25 19.89
N VAL A 619 -5.23 1.33 20.05
CA VAL A 619 -4.60 0.66 18.93
C VAL A 619 -5.45 -0.52 18.44
N ALA A 620 -5.93 -1.40 19.31
CA ALA A 620 -6.64 -2.61 18.93
C ALA A 620 -8.11 -2.37 18.53
N GLY A 621 -8.68 -1.22 18.87
CA GLY A 621 -10.10 -0.92 18.68
C GLY A 621 -11.02 -1.67 19.65
N HIS A 622 -10.47 -2.38 20.65
CA HIS A 622 -11.23 -3.11 21.66
C HIS A 622 -10.46 -3.21 22.98
N GLU A 623 -11.18 -3.41 24.08
CA GLU A 623 -10.55 -3.71 25.37
C GLU A 623 -10.21 -5.21 25.51
N GLY A 624 -9.28 -5.54 26.40
CA GLY A 624 -9.02 -6.93 26.76
C GLY A 624 -7.61 -7.19 27.28
N PRO A 625 -7.34 -8.43 27.73
CA PRO A 625 -5.99 -8.83 28.08
C PRO A 625 -5.14 -8.97 26.82
N PHE A 626 -4.08 -8.17 26.75
CA PHE A 626 -3.05 -8.22 25.72
C PHE A 626 -1.78 -8.86 26.26
N VAL A 627 -1.20 -9.80 25.53
CA VAL A 627 0.13 -10.33 25.79
C VAL A 627 1.13 -9.42 25.09
N VAL A 628 2.08 -8.89 25.86
CA VAL A 628 3.09 -7.96 25.35
C VAL A 628 4.45 -8.61 25.37
N THR A 629 5.18 -8.47 24.27
CA THR A 629 6.52 -9.05 24.08
C THR A 629 7.47 -8.00 23.53
N ASP A 630 8.58 -7.77 24.24
CA ASP A 630 9.67 -6.89 23.82
C ASP A 630 10.53 -7.56 22.73
N LEU A 631 10.56 -6.97 21.53
CA LEU A 631 11.23 -7.53 20.35
C LEU A 631 12.72 -7.21 20.29
N TRP A 632 13.19 -6.14 20.94
CA TRP A 632 14.61 -5.81 21.01
C TRP A 632 15.41 -6.73 21.94
N SER A 633 14.72 -7.61 22.68
CA SER A 633 15.36 -8.72 23.39
C SER A 633 16.13 -9.64 22.44
N SER A 634 17.31 -10.10 22.87
CA SER A 634 18.10 -11.11 22.16
C SER A 634 17.48 -12.53 22.19
N ARG A 635 16.47 -12.75 23.04
CA ARG A 635 15.75 -14.02 23.10
C ARG A 635 14.86 -14.17 21.86
N ARG A 636 14.96 -15.31 21.16
CA ARG A 636 14.05 -15.64 20.06
C ARG A 636 12.60 -15.72 20.57
N GLY A 637 11.69 -15.07 19.85
CA GLY A 637 10.30 -14.87 20.28
C GLY A 637 10.14 -13.72 21.27
N GLY A 638 11.18 -12.90 21.46
CA GLY A 638 11.22 -11.74 22.35
C GLY A 638 11.19 -12.08 23.85
N ARG A 639 11.15 -11.02 24.67
CA ARG A 639 10.99 -11.12 26.12
C ARG A 639 9.54 -10.80 26.50
N ALA A 640 8.83 -11.78 27.06
CA ALA A 640 7.47 -11.57 27.56
C ALA A 640 7.46 -10.50 28.68
N LEU A 641 6.64 -9.47 28.50
CA LEU A 641 6.35 -8.42 29.51
C LEU A 641 5.06 -8.72 30.29
N GLY A 642 4.47 -9.89 30.06
CA GLY A 642 3.25 -10.39 30.72
C GLY A 642 1.96 -9.98 30.01
N VAL A 643 0.84 -10.24 30.68
CA VAL A 643 -0.50 -9.85 30.23
C VAL A 643 -0.85 -8.47 30.82
N LYS A 644 -1.32 -7.56 29.97
CA LYS A 644 -1.70 -6.19 30.33
C LYS A 644 -3.13 -5.94 29.87
N ALA A 645 -3.97 -5.37 30.73
CA ALA A 645 -5.40 -5.20 30.45
C ALA A 645 -5.75 -3.87 29.75
N GLN A 646 -4.94 -2.82 29.94
CA GLN A 646 -5.26 -1.46 29.46
C GLN A 646 -4.15 -0.87 28.59
N GLY A 647 -2.90 -0.98 29.01
CA GLY A 647 -1.79 -0.32 28.34
C GLY A 647 -0.45 -0.52 29.03
N MET A 648 0.56 0.20 28.55
CA MET A 648 1.93 0.19 29.08
C MET A 648 2.44 1.62 29.24
N ARG A 649 3.15 1.88 30.35
CA ARG A 649 3.95 3.09 30.54
C ARG A 649 5.39 2.78 30.19
N LEU A 650 6.00 3.67 29.42
CA LEU A 650 7.38 3.57 28.97
C LEU A 650 8.12 4.83 29.39
N GLN A 651 9.36 4.68 29.84
CA GLN A 651 10.29 5.79 30.01
C GLN A 651 11.40 5.57 28.99
N LEU A 652 11.47 6.42 27.97
CA LEU A 652 12.40 6.27 26.87
C LEU A 652 13.55 7.28 26.99
N PRO A 653 14.82 6.85 26.91
CA PRO A 653 15.97 7.74 26.73
C PRO A 653 15.82 8.63 25.49
N PRO A 654 16.61 9.72 25.35
CA PRO A 654 16.71 10.46 24.11
C PRO A 654 17.01 9.54 22.91
N HIS A 655 16.44 9.85 21.76
CA HIS A 655 16.76 9.22 20.48
C HIS A 655 16.63 7.68 20.47
N SER A 656 15.61 7.18 21.17
CA SER A 656 15.44 5.75 21.40
C SER A 656 14.08 5.24 20.94
N VAL A 657 13.97 3.91 20.82
CA VAL A 657 12.73 3.22 20.46
C VAL A 657 12.48 2.05 21.39
N ASN A 658 11.21 1.84 21.76
CA ASN A 658 10.73 0.60 22.35
C ASN A 658 9.76 -0.09 21.40
N GLU A 659 10.00 -1.36 21.12
CA GLU A 659 9.19 -2.13 20.18
C GLU A 659 8.57 -3.35 20.87
N GLY A 660 7.24 -3.41 20.84
CA GLY A 660 6.46 -4.46 21.46
C GLY A 660 5.52 -5.15 20.47
N ARG A 661 5.56 -6.48 20.40
CA ARG A 661 4.46 -7.27 19.81
C ARG A 661 3.36 -7.43 20.84
N VAL A 662 2.14 -7.08 20.43
CA VAL A 662 0.95 -7.11 21.26
C VAL A 662 -0.09 -8.02 20.60
N GLY A 663 -0.40 -9.13 21.27
CA GLY A 663 -1.42 -10.08 20.83
C GLY A 663 -2.59 -10.12 21.80
N SER A 664 -3.82 -10.14 21.30
CA SER A 664 -4.99 -10.41 22.16
C SER A 664 -4.89 -11.84 22.70
N ARG A 665 -5.27 -12.07 23.96
CA ARG A 665 -5.33 -13.44 24.51
C ARG A 665 -6.29 -14.35 23.74
N ARG A 666 -7.20 -13.78 22.93
CA ARG A 666 -8.04 -14.52 21.98
C ARG A 666 -7.27 -15.00 20.73
N SER A 667 -6.17 -14.35 20.34
CA SER A 667 -5.38 -14.70 19.14
C SER A 667 -4.18 -15.62 19.42
N LEU A 668 -3.74 -15.76 20.69
CA LEU A 668 -2.61 -16.62 21.08
C LEU A 668 -3.04 -18.05 21.46
N SER A 669 -3.83 -18.70 20.61
CA SER A 669 -3.90 -20.17 20.61
C SER A 669 -2.81 -20.71 19.67
N PRO A 670 -2.14 -21.85 19.97
CA PRO A 670 -0.99 -22.35 19.19
C PRO A 670 -1.32 -22.82 17.75
N HIS A 671 -2.52 -22.55 17.24
CA HIS A 671 -2.96 -22.95 15.92
C HIS A 671 -3.65 -21.77 15.23
N PRO A 672 -3.25 -21.40 14.00
CA PRO A 672 -3.93 -20.36 13.25
C PRO A 672 -5.38 -20.80 13.04
N VAL A 673 -6.34 -20.03 13.54
CA VAL A 673 -7.73 -20.19 13.12
C VAL A 673 -7.83 -19.53 11.76
N MET A 674 -7.57 -20.30 10.70
CA MET A 674 -7.97 -19.91 9.34
C MET A 674 -9.49 -19.65 9.36
N ARG A 675 -9.91 -18.55 8.72
CA ARG A 675 -11.33 -18.21 8.60
C ARG A 675 -11.97 -19.14 7.57
N ARG A 676 -12.39 -20.31 8.02
CA ARG A 676 -13.12 -21.33 7.25
C ARG A 676 -14.50 -20.80 6.83
N VAL A 677 -14.86 -20.93 5.56
CA VAL A 677 -16.18 -20.53 5.02
C VAL A 677 -16.88 -21.74 4.42
N LEU A 678 -18.14 -21.96 4.84
CA LEU A 678 -19.02 -22.99 4.30
C LEU A 678 -20.03 -22.34 3.35
N PHE A 679 -19.92 -22.64 2.06
CA PHE A 679 -20.89 -22.23 1.05
C PHE A 679 -21.96 -23.32 0.91
N TYR A 680 -23.20 -22.91 0.69
CA TYR A 680 -24.30 -23.84 0.40
C TYR A 680 -25.25 -23.30 -0.66
N ARG A 681 -25.87 -24.24 -1.36
CA ARG A 681 -26.86 -24.03 -2.42
C ARG A 681 -28.02 -24.98 -2.23
N LEU A 682 -29.21 -24.53 -2.58
CA LEU A 682 -30.43 -25.31 -2.63
C LEU A 682 -31.10 -25.10 -3.99
N HIS A 683 -31.45 -26.21 -4.65
CA HIS A 683 -31.99 -26.23 -5.99
C HIS A 683 -33.35 -26.93 -6.04
N ASP A 684 -34.11 -26.60 -7.07
CA ASP A 684 -35.32 -27.32 -7.48
C ASP A 684 -36.47 -27.31 -6.45
N VAL A 685 -36.53 -26.29 -5.58
CA VAL A 685 -37.69 -26.07 -4.71
C VAL A 685 -38.79 -25.39 -5.53
N VAL A 686 -39.96 -26.03 -5.59
CA VAL A 686 -41.11 -25.53 -6.37
C VAL A 686 -41.49 -24.10 -5.92
N PRO A 687 -41.69 -23.13 -6.84
CA PRO A 687 -41.93 -21.72 -6.48
C PRO A 687 -43.07 -21.50 -5.48
N ALA A 688 -44.15 -22.30 -5.56
CA ALA A 688 -45.28 -22.24 -4.65
C ALA A 688 -44.92 -22.54 -3.17
N ARG A 689 -43.77 -23.17 -2.92
CA ARG A 689 -43.27 -23.53 -1.58
C ARG A 689 -42.06 -22.70 -1.14
N LEU A 690 -41.67 -21.69 -1.92
CA LEU A 690 -40.51 -20.83 -1.59
C LEU A 690 -40.72 -20.07 -0.27
N ALA A 691 -41.93 -19.54 -0.03
CA ALA A 691 -42.27 -18.86 1.21
C ALA A 691 -42.31 -19.81 2.44
N GLU A 692 -42.47 -21.12 2.23
CA GLU A 692 -42.35 -22.12 3.28
C GLU A 692 -40.88 -22.35 3.64
N LEU A 693 -40.01 -22.52 2.64
CA LEU A 693 -38.57 -22.65 2.82
C LEU A 693 -37.94 -21.45 3.53
N GLU A 694 -38.32 -20.23 3.14
CA GLU A 694 -37.82 -18.98 3.77
C GLU A 694 -38.22 -18.91 5.25
N ARG A 695 -39.45 -19.33 5.59
CA ARG A 695 -39.90 -19.43 6.98
C ARG A 695 -39.10 -20.48 7.76
N ASP A 696 -38.89 -21.66 7.18
CA ASP A 696 -38.12 -22.73 7.83
C ASP A 696 -36.65 -22.32 8.05
N SER A 697 -36.05 -21.63 7.08
CA SER A 697 -34.71 -21.04 7.20
C SER A 697 -34.62 -20.02 8.34
N MET A 698 -35.58 -19.10 8.42
CA MET A 698 -35.65 -18.12 9.52
C MET A 698 -35.84 -18.76 10.88
N LEU A 699 -36.69 -19.80 10.98
CA LEU A 699 -36.90 -20.56 12.21
C LEU A 699 -35.64 -21.31 12.63
N PHE A 700 -34.97 -21.98 11.69
CA PHE A 700 -33.71 -22.69 11.95
C PHE A 700 -32.58 -21.75 12.38
N SER A 701 -32.46 -20.60 11.73
CA SER A 701 -31.50 -19.56 12.12
C SER A 701 -31.70 -19.13 13.58
N LYS A 702 -32.95 -19.02 14.03
CA LYS A 702 -33.32 -18.62 15.40
C LYS A 702 -33.36 -19.78 16.41
N SER A 703 -33.37 -21.03 15.97
CA SER A 703 -33.57 -22.19 16.86
C SER A 703 -32.33 -22.58 17.65
N ARG A 704 -31.16 -22.03 17.30
CA ARG A 704 -29.88 -22.31 17.97
C ARG A 704 -29.02 -21.06 18.13
N ASP A 705 -28.13 -21.10 19.11
CA ASP A 705 -27.04 -20.14 19.20
C ASP A 705 -25.94 -20.51 18.19
N TRP A 706 -25.60 -19.57 17.31
CA TRP A 706 -24.49 -19.69 16.35
C TRP A 706 -23.21 -19.13 16.94
N ARG A 707 -22.07 -19.73 16.58
CA ARG A 707 -20.76 -19.31 17.08
C ARG A 707 -20.02 -18.43 16.08
N GLY A 708 -20.17 -18.75 14.80
CA GLY A 708 -19.81 -17.91 13.67
C GLY A 708 -20.96 -16.99 13.25
N ASP A 709 -21.09 -16.80 11.94
CA ASP A 709 -22.29 -16.16 11.39
C ASP A 709 -23.55 -17.00 11.66
N GLN A 710 -24.69 -16.34 11.82
CA GLN A 710 -26.00 -17.01 11.86
C GLN A 710 -26.36 -17.54 10.47
N PHE A 711 -27.08 -18.67 10.41
CA PHE A 711 -27.58 -19.18 9.13
C PHE A 711 -28.49 -18.16 8.46
N TRP A 712 -28.33 -18.02 7.14
CA TRP A 712 -29.17 -17.16 6.32
C TRP A 712 -29.29 -17.79 4.93
N LEU A 713 -30.40 -17.53 4.25
CA LEU A 713 -30.64 -18.06 2.92
C LEU A 713 -31.19 -16.93 2.06
N ALA A 714 -30.44 -16.54 1.04
CA ALA A 714 -30.96 -15.62 0.03
C ALA A 714 -31.68 -16.40 -1.07
N THR A 715 -32.78 -15.82 -1.52
CA THR A 715 -33.72 -16.33 -2.51
C THR A 715 -34.13 -15.20 -3.44
N ALA A 716 -34.97 -15.50 -4.44
CA ALA A 716 -35.56 -14.49 -5.31
C ALA A 716 -36.42 -13.44 -4.59
N ASN A 717 -36.91 -13.70 -3.36
CA ASN A 717 -37.71 -12.75 -2.59
C ASN A 717 -36.88 -11.95 -1.56
N THR A 718 -35.56 -12.14 -1.51
CA THR A 718 -34.70 -11.45 -0.54
C THR A 718 -34.58 -9.97 -0.88
N ALA A 719 -34.95 -9.09 0.06
CA ALA A 719 -35.10 -7.66 -0.17
C ALA A 719 -33.94 -6.81 0.38
N ASP A 720 -33.07 -7.36 1.23
CA ASP A 720 -31.87 -6.64 1.66
C ASP A 720 -30.82 -6.61 0.54
N LEU A 721 -30.14 -5.48 0.38
CA LEU A 721 -29.24 -5.21 -0.75
C LEU A 721 -28.16 -6.30 -0.90
N PHE A 722 -27.61 -6.78 0.22
CA PHE A 722 -26.54 -7.78 0.20
C PHE A 722 -27.06 -9.15 -0.24
N GLY A 723 -28.13 -9.65 0.37
CA GLY A 723 -28.73 -10.93 0.02
C GLY A 723 -29.25 -10.95 -1.42
N MET A 724 -29.86 -9.85 -1.87
CA MET A 724 -30.34 -9.68 -3.25
C MET A 724 -29.19 -9.79 -4.26
N GLU A 725 -28.11 -9.03 -4.06
CA GLU A 725 -26.95 -9.07 -4.98
C GLU A 725 -26.22 -10.42 -4.92
N TYR A 726 -26.08 -11.01 -3.73
CA TYR A 726 -25.47 -12.32 -3.58
C TYR A 726 -26.25 -13.41 -4.35
N PHE A 727 -27.58 -13.43 -4.21
CA PHE A 727 -28.42 -14.38 -4.93
C PHE A 727 -28.39 -14.13 -6.44
N ARG A 728 -28.42 -12.87 -6.88
CA ARG A 728 -28.30 -12.51 -8.31
C ARG A 728 -27.00 -13.05 -8.92
N HIS A 729 -25.87 -12.88 -8.23
CA HIS A 729 -24.58 -13.41 -8.67
C HIS A 729 -24.56 -14.94 -8.72
N ALA A 730 -25.02 -15.61 -7.65
CA ALA A 730 -25.08 -17.06 -7.62
C ALA A 730 -26.02 -17.65 -8.69
N SER A 731 -27.16 -17.00 -8.95
CA SER A 731 -28.12 -17.41 -9.97
C SER A 731 -27.56 -17.24 -11.39
N ASN A 732 -26.78 -16.19 -11.65
CA ASN A 732 -26.09 -16.01 -12.93
C ASN A 732 -25.05 -17.11 -13.19
N GLU A 733 -24.40 -17.62 -12.14
CA GLU A 733 -23.41 -18.70 -12.26
C GLU A 733 -24.06 -20.09 -12.41
N GLU A 734 -25.12 -20.38 -11.66
CA GLU A 734 -25.68 -21.74 -11.52
C GLU A 734 -27.00 -21.97 -12.29
N GLY A 735 -27.62 -20.90 -12.81
CA GLY A 735 -28.81 -20.96 -13.66
C GLY A 735 -30.15 -21.05 -12.92
N GLN A 736 -31.23 -21.29 -13.68
CA GLN A 736 -32.63 -21.21 -13.20
C GLN A 736 -33.02 -22.26 -12.14
N SER A 737 -32.24 -23.33 -11.99
CA SER A 737 -32.49 -24.37 -10.96
C SER A 737 -32.12 -23.91 -9.55
N LEU A 738 -31.35 -22.84 -9.38
CA LEU A 738 -30.97 -22.33 -8.06
C LEU A 738 -32.17 -21.66 -7.38
N THR A 739 -32.58 -22.19 -6.22
CA THR A 739 -33.70 -21.65 -5.45
C THR A 739 -33.25 -20.87 -4.21
N GLY A 740 -32.11 -21.24 -3.61
CA GLY A 740 -31.55 -20.55 -2.46
C GLY A 740 -30.04 -20.67 -2.37
N ALA A 741 -29.37 -19.62 -1.91
CA ALA A 741 -27.92 -19.59 -1.74
C ALA A 741 -27.52 -18.87 -0.45
N GLY A 742 -26.44 -19.33 0.17
CA GLY A 742 -25.86 -18.65 1.33
C GLY A 742 -24.45 -19.14 1.62
N PHE A 743 -23.85 -18.56 2.65
CA PHE A 743 -22.59 -19.03 3.22
C PHE A 743 -22.52 -18.77 4.72
N LEU A 744 -21.61 -19.45 5.43
CA LEU A 744 -21.33 -19.21 6.83
C LEU A 744 -19.82 -19.07 7.05
N ARG A 745 -19.39 -17.97 7.68
CA ARG A 745 -18.04 -17.89 8.24
C ARG A 745 -18.04 -18.61 9.58
N LEU A 746 -17.27 -19.69 9.66
CA LEU A 746 -17.24 -20.54 10.84
C LEU A 746 -16.18 -20.04 11.83
N LEU A 747 -16.56 -19.84 13.09
CA LEU A 747 -15.67 -19.47 14.19
C LEU A 747 -15.57 -20.64 15.18
N GLY A 748 -14.72 -21.64 14.89
CA GLY A 748 -14.44 -22.75 15.80
C GLY A 748 -14.70 -24.15 15.23
N ASP A 749 -15.38 -25.00 16.01
CA ASP A 749 -15.58 -26.43 15.72
C ASP A 749 -16.73 -26.75 14.74
N GLU A 750 -16.90 -28.03 14.39
CA GLU A 750 -17.72 -28.52 13.27
C GLU A 750 -19.25 -28.43 13.47
N THR A 751 -19.72 -27.92 14.61
CA THR A 751 -21.14 -27.98 14.96
C THR A 751 -22.04 -27.06 14.13
N ASP A 752 -21.61 -25.84 13.83
CA ASP A 752 -22.37 -24.92 12.97
C ASP A 752 -22.48 -25.50 11.53
N ALA A 753 -21.41 -26.12 11.04
CA ALA A 753 -21.42 -26.79 9.74
C ALA A 753 -22.38 -28.00 9.69
N LEU A 754 -22.38 -28.83 10.74
CA LEU A 754 -23.26 -30.00 10.83
C LEU A 754 -24.72 -29.62 10.95
N ALA A 755 -25.04 -28.56 11.69
CA ALA A 755 -26.40 -28.06 11.78
C ALA A 755 -26.90 -27.61 10.40
N THR A 756 -26.08 -26.86 9.67
CA THR A 756 -26.38 -26.44 8.30
C THR A 756 -26.55 -27.64 7.37
N LEU A 757 -25.70 -28.66 7.48
CA LEU A 757 -25.85 -29.91 6.73
C LEU A 757 -27.20 -30.58 6.99
N TYR A 758 -27.58 -30.75 8.27
CA TYR A 758 -28.83 -31.43 8.61
C TYR A 758 -30.07 -30.64 8.22
N PHE A 759 -30.03 -29.32 8.35
CA PHE A 759 -31.10 -28.45 7.86
C PHE A 759 -31.27 -28.59 6.34
N LEU A 760 -30.17 -28.55 5.58
CA LEU A 760 -30.21 -28.72 4.13
C LEU A 760 -30.66 -30.12 3.72
N ASN A 761 -30.25 -31.16 4.45
CA ASN A 761 -30.70 -32.53 4.25
C ASN A 761 -32.22 -32.67 4.44
N ASP A 762 -32.78 -32.09 5.51
CA ASP A 762 -34.23 -32.03 5.73
C ASP A 762 -34.95 -31.28 4.59
N CYS A 763 -34.40 -30.14 4.17
CA CYS A 763 -34.93 -29.40 3.03
C CYS A 763 -34.96 -30.26 1.75
N THR A 764 -33.91 -31.03 1.47
CA THR A 764 -33.89 -31.92 0.28
C THR A 764 -34.99 -32.98 0.31
N GLN A 765 -35.30 -33.52 1.49
CA GLN A 765 -36.35 -34.52 1.65
C GLN A 765 -37.75 -33.87 1.55
N ARG A 766 -37.97 -32.79 2.30
CA ARG A 766 -39.29 -32.14 2.44
C ARG A 766 -39.74 -31.39 1.19
N PHE A 767 -38.80 -30.80 0.46
CA PHE A 767 -39.08 -30.04 -0.76
C PHE A 767 -38.79 -30.82 -2.04
N HIS A 768 -38.37 -32.09 -1.93
CA HIS A 768 -37.89 -32.91 -3.07
C HIS A 768 -36.76 -32.23 -3.85
N ALA A 769 -35.91 -31.50 -3.12
CA ALA A 769 -34.88 -30.62 -3.63
C ALA A 769 -33.49 -31.28 -3.64
N ARG A 770 -32.52 -30.55 -4.19
CA ARG A 770 -31.09 -30.87 -4.14
C ARG A 770 -30.34 -29.80 -3.34
N ALA A 771 -29.40 -30.20 -2.49
CA ALA A 771 -28.54 -29.28 -1.76
C ALA A 771 -27.06 -29.57 -2.01
N GLN A 772 -26.27 -28.51 -2.16
CA GLN A 772 -24.81 -28.59 -2.24
C GLN A 772 -24.18 -27.86 -1.07
N LEU A 773 -23.11 -28.43 -0.52
CA LEU A 773 -22.28 -27.80 0.50
C LEU A 773 -20.82 -27.86 0.04
N LYS A 774 -20.13 -26.71 0.05
CA LYS A 774 -18.72 -26.59 -0.31
C LYS A 774 -17.96 -25.90 0.81
N ASP A 775 -16.91 -26.55 1.30
CA ASP A 775 -15.98 -25.95 2.26
C ASP A 775 -14.57 -26.46 1.95
N GLU A 776 -13.73 -25.54 1.49
CA GLU A 776 -12.43 -25.86 0.90
C GLU A 776 -11.39 -26.28 1.95
N GLU A 777 -11.62 -25.96 3.22
CA GLU A 777 -10.61 -26.12 4.28
C GLU A 777 -10.78 -27.39 5.13
N ASN A 778 -12.00 -27.94 5.28
CA ASN A 778 -12.31 -29.37 5.51
C ASN A 778 -13.72 -29.54 6.09
N PRO A 779 -14.68 -30.07 5.32
CA PRO A 779 -16.01 -30.35 5.82
C PRO A 779 -16.00 -31.73 6.47
N ILE A 780 -16.84 -31.88 7.48
CA ILE A 780 -17.62 -33.09 7.76
C ILE A 780 -17.11 -34.33 6.97
N ALA A 781 -16.30 -35.18 7.63
CA ALA A 781 -15.65 -36.37 7.06
C ALA A 781 -14.53 -36.15 6.00
N LYS A 782 -13.89 -34.96 5.94
CA LYS A 782 -12.86 -34.54 4.96
C LYS A 782 -13.37 -34.36 3.52
N LEU A 783 -14.68 -34.23 3.34
CA LEU A 783 -15.30 -34.12 2.02
C LEU A 783 -15.48 -32.65 1.65
N ARG A 784 -14.54 -32.05 0.89
CA ARG A 784 -14.55 -30.62 0.48
C ARG A 784 -15.82 -30.14 -0.24
N TYR A 785 -16.61 -31.09 -0.72
CA TYR A 785 -17.85 -30.89 -1.42
C TYR A 785 -18.81 -32.04 -1.07
N LEU A 786 -20.05 -31.69 -0.79
CA LEU A 786 -21.16 -32.62 -0.55
C LEU A 786 -22.34 -32.22 -1.43
N ASP A 787 -22.98 -33.22 -2.01
CA ASP A 787 -24.18 -33.07 -2.83
C ASP A 787 -25.24 -34.03 -2.30
N ILE A 788 -26.46 -33.54 -2.10
CA ILE A 788 -27.52 -34.26 -1.40
C ILE A 788 -28.79 -34.15 -2.22
N HIS A 789 -29.41 -35.30 -2.48
CA HIS A 789 -30.63 -35.44 -3.27
C HIS A 789 -31.62 -36.24 -2.44
N GLN A 790 -32.72 -35.60 -2.01
CA GLN A 790 -33.75 -36.24 -1.19
C GLN A 790 -33.19 -37.03 0.01
N GLY A 791 -32.23 -36.42 0.72
CA GLY A 791 -31.61 -37.00 1.90
C GLY A 791 -30.54 -38.06 1.65
N ARG A 792 -30.12 -38.24 0.39
CA ARG A 792 -29.13 -39.24 -0.02
C ARG A 792 -28.00 -38.59 -0.81
N LEU A 793 -26.82 -39.17 -0.72
CA LEU A 793 -25.68 -38.83 -1.56
C LEU A 793 -25.90 -39.38 -2.99
N PRO A 794 -25.15 -38.93 -4.01
CA PRO A 794 -25.21 -39.49 -5.37
C PRO A 794 -24.96 -41.00 -5.44
N SER A 795 -24.27 -41.56 -4.44
CA SER A 795 -24.05 -43.00 -4.28
C SER A 795 -25.28 -43.77 -3.77
N GLY A 796 -26.37 -43.10 -3.40
CA GLY A 796 -27.56 -43.68 -2.78
C GLY A 796 -27.46 -43.87 -1.25
N MET A 797 -26.28 -43.64 -0.66
CA MET A 797 -26.07 -43.76 0.79
C MET A 797 -26.73 -42.59 1.54
N PRO A 798 -27.34 -42.85 2.72
CA PRO A 798 -27.83 -41.78 3.60
C PRO A 798 -26.66 -40.99 4.21
N ILE A 799 -26.88 -39.72 4.53
CA ILE A 799 -25.82 -38.84 5.04
C ILE A 799 -25.24 -39.34 6.37
N GLU A 800 -26.07 -39.99 7.19
CA GLU A 800 -25.72 -40.55 8.51
C GLU A 800 -24.64 -41.64 8.42
N ASP A 801 -24.58 -42.37 7.30
CA ASP A 801 -23.58 -43.43 7.09
C ASP A 801 -22.19 -42.84 6.79
N VAL A 802 -22.12 -41.62 6.23
CA VAL A 802 -20.86 -40.90 6.03
C VAL A 802 -20.33 -40.28 7.33
N LEU A 803 -21.22 -39.99 8.28
CA LEU A 803 -20.87 -39.38 9.57
C LEU A 803 -20.46 -40.40 10.65
N ALA A 804 -20.58 -41.69 10.35
CA ALA A 804 -20.54 -42.80 11.32
C ALA A 804 -19.23 -43.02 12.10
N ALA A 805 -18.13 -42.34 11.75
CA ALA A 805 -16.79 -42.76 12.14
C ALA A 805 -16.12 -41.95 13.29
N ARG A 806 -16.68 -40.83 13.76
CA ARG A 806 -16.07 -40.06 14.87
C ARG A 806 -17.06 -39.21 15.66
N PRO A 807 -16.76 -38.87 16.94
CA PRO A 807 -17.54 -37.91 17.71
C PRO A 807 -17.35 -36.48 17.18
N VAL A 808 -18.36 -35.64 17.38
CA VAL A 808 -18.36 -34.21 17.06
C VAL A 808 -18.22 -33.42 18.35
N ILE A 809 -17.25 -32.50 18.44
CA ILE A 809 -16.96 -31.78 19.69
C ILE A 809 -17.41 -30.32 19.59
N LYS A 810 -18.31 -29.89 20.47
CA LYS A 810 -18.68 -28.50 20.73
C LYS A 810 -17.94 -27.96 21.95
N ARG A 811 -16.87 -27.20 21.73
CA ARG A 811 -16.10 -26.53 22.79
C ARG A 811 -16.92 -25.38 23.38
N LEU A 812 -16.88 -25.14 24.68
CA LEU A 812 -17.57 -24.03 25.34
C LEU A 812 -16.66 -23.38 26.39
N ASN A 813 -16.96 -22.16 26.84
CA ASN A 813 -16.19 -21.50 27.89
C ASN A 813 -16.32 -22.24 29.23
N GLY A 814 -15.34 -23.07 29.59
CA GLY A 814 -15.34 -23.90 30.81
C GLY A 814 -15.60 -25.39 30.59
N GLY A 815 -15.64 -25.89 29.33
CA GLY A 815 -15.78 -27.32 29.05
C GLY A 815 -16.00 -27.65 27.56
N ALA A 816 -16.37 -28.89 27.25
CA ALA A 816 -16.80 -29.29 25.91
C ALA A 816 -17.97 -30.28 25.98
N ILE A 817 -18.88 -30.19 25.02
CA ILE A 817 -19.90 -31.20 24.73
C ILE A 817 -19.37 -32.06 23.59
N THR A 818 -19.46 -33.39 23.71
CA THR A 818 -19.14 -34.32 22.64
C THR A 818 -20.41 -35.01 22.19
N PHE A 819 -20.77 -34.88 20.91
CA PHE A 819 -21.88 -35.56 20.27
C PHE A 819 -21.40 -36.82 19.56
N TYR A 820 -22.20 -37.87 19.62
CA TYR A 820 -21.92 -39.19 19.07
C TYR A 820 -23.01 -39.53 18.05
N PRO A 821 -22.66 -39.70 16.78
CA PRO A 821 -23.61 -40.16 15.77
C PRO A 821 -24.24 -41.51 16.14
N PRO A 822 -25.47 -41.80 15.70
CA PRO A 822 -26.19 -43.05 16.01
C PRO A 822 -25.43 -44.34 15.69
N THR A 823 -24.53 -44.28 14.71
CA THR A 823 -23.72 -45.39 14.20
C THR A 823 -22.32 -45.47 14.84
N TYR A 824 -21.91 -44.45 15.62
CA TYR A 824 -20.59 -44.38 16.26
C TYR A 824 -20.49 -45.29 17.49
N ARG A 825 -19.54 -46.23 17.49
CA ARG A 825 -19.36 -47.25 18.56
C ARG A 825 -17.99 -47.15 19.22
N PRO A 826 -17.81 -46.34 20.28
CA PRO A 826 -16.50 -46.18 20.90
C PRO A 826 -16.14 -47.28 21.91
N ASN A 827 -17.12 -48.02 22.51
CA ASN A 827 -16.91 -49.14 23.45
C ASN A 827 -18.25 -49.83 23.86
N SER A 828 -18.19 -50.96 24.58
CA SER A 828 -19.32 -51.80 25.08
C SER A 828 -20.33 -51.13 26.02
N TYR A 829 -20.11 -49.86 26.39
CA TYR A 829 -20.92 -49.10 27.34
C TYR A 829 -22.02 -48.23 26.68
N PHE A 830 -22.08 -48.15 25.35
CA PHE A 830 -23.21 -47.51 24.66
C PHE A 830 -24.41 -48.46 24.66
N ARG A 831 -25.52 -47.99 25.22
CA ARG A 831 -26.76 -48.73 25.43
C ARG A 831 -27.32 -49.28 24.11
N ARG A 832 -27.39 -50.61 23.97
CA ARG A 832 -27.93 -51.32 22.78
C ARG A 832 -29.44 -51.17 22.63
N ASP A 833 -30.14 -50.70 23.67
CA ASP A 833 -31.58 -50.51 23.76
C ASP A 833 -32.09 -49.22 23.08
N LYS A 834 -31.21 -48.33 22.59
CA LYS A 834 -31.59 -47.10 21.87
C LYS A 834 -30.91 -46.98 20.48
N PRO A 835 -31.14 -47.93 19.55
CA PRO A 835 -30.58 -47.86 18.21
C PRO A 835 -31.16 -46.66 17.44
N GLY A 836 -30.31 -45.90 16.74
CA GLY A 836 -30.75 -44.79 15.88
C GLY A 836 -30.77 -43.39 16.51
N MET A 837 -30.42 -43.25 17.80
CA MET A 837 -30.40 -41.94 18.48
C MET A 837 -28.99 -41.32 18.54
N TRP A 838 -28.92 -39.99 18.51
CA TRP A 838 -27.71 -39.21 18.77
C TRP A 838 -27.37 -39.20 20.25
N GLY A 839 -26.16 -39.62 20.61
CA GLY A 839 -25.65 -39.49 21.98
C GLY A 839 -24.95 -38.15 22.18
N PHE A 840 -24.92 -37.64 23.41
CA PHE A 840 -24.02 -36.55 23.78
C PHE A 840 -23.43 -36.74 25.17
N SER A 841 -22.27 -36.14 25.43
CA SER A 841 -21.62 -36.12 26.73
C SER A 841 -21.07 -34.75 27.09
N LEU A 842 -21.31 -34.30 28.33
CA LEU A 842 -20.85 -33.03 28.87
C LEU A 842 -20.54 -33.20 30.36
N GLN A 843 -19.34 -32.80 30.80
CA GLN A 843 -18.91 -32.85 32.21
C GLN A 843 -19.21 -34.21 32.91
N GLY A 844 -19.00 -35.32 32.21
CA GLY A 844 -19.24 -36.67 32.72
C GLY A 844 -20.68 -37.17 32.61
N MET A 845 -21.67 -36.29 32.38
CA MET A 845 -23.05 -36.67 32.08
C MET A 845 -23.19 -37.12 30.62
N ARG A 846 -24.12 -38.04 30.37
CA ARG A 846 -24.42 -38.58 29.04
C ARG A 846 -25.93 -38.75 28.86
N ASP A 847 -26.44 -38.38 27.70
CA ASP A 847 -27.83 -38.63 27.33
C ASP A 847 -27.98 -38.81 25.80
N PHE A 848 -29.20 -39.07 25.33
CA PHE A 848 -29.52 -39.40 23.96
C PHE A 848 -30.77 -38.65 23.47
N ALA A 849 -30.74 -38.19 22.22
CA ALA A 849 -31.91 -37.61 21.56
C ALA A 849 -32.11 -38.20 20.15
N PRO A 850 -33.36 -38.18 19.61
CA PRO A 850 -33.65 -38.73 18.29
C PRO A 850 -32.85 -38.07 17.15
N SER A 851 -32.54 -36.77 17.25
CA SER A 851 -31.78 -36.03 16.24
C SER A 851 -30.58 -35.27 16.82
N PHE A 852 -29.65 -34.85 15.96
CA PHE A 852 -28.51 -33.99 16.34
C PHE A 852 -28.97 -32.67 16.96
N LEU A 853 -30.00 -32.04 16.39
CA LEU A 853 -30.50 -30.74 16.87
C LEU A 853 -31.14 -30.85 18.26
N GLU A 854 -31.90 -31.91 18.52
CA GLU A 854 -32.46 -32.17 19.85
C GLU A 854 -31.37 -32.53 20.85
N ALA A 855 -30.37 -33.34 20.45
CA ALA A 855 -29.23 -33.68 21.29
C ALA A 855 -28.47 -32.41 21.69
N GLU A 856 -28.26 -31.50 20.75
CA GLU A 856 -27.60 -30.23 21.01
C GLU A 856 -28.42 -29.30 21.89
N ALA A 857 -29.71 -29.16 21.63
CA ALA A 857 -30.61 -28.34 22.44
C ALA A 857 -30.62 -28.83 23.90
N GLU A 858 -30.73 -30.14 24.11
CA GLU A 858 -30.76 -30.74 25.44
C GLU A 858 -29.40 -30.62 26.15
N ALA A 859 -28.29 -30.86 25.44
CA ALA A 859 -26.96 -30.67 26.00
C ALA A 859 -26.68 -29.21 26.41
N MET A 860 -27.16 -28.25 25.61
CA MET A 860 -27.04 -26.82 25.91
C MET A 860 -27.95 -26.39 27.07
N ARG A 861 -29.14 -26.98 27.20
CA ARG A 861 -30.04 -26.79 28.35
C ARG A 861 -29.35 -27.23 29.65
N ILE A 862 -28.76 -28.43 29.66
CA ILE A 862 -28.01 -28.97 30.79
C ILE A 862 -26.78 -28.08 31.10
N TYR A 863 -26.00 -27.70 30.09
CA TYR A 863 -24.84 -26.82 30.25
C TYR A 863 -25.18 -25.48 30.89
N ARG A 864 -26.25 -24.83 30.43
CA ARG A 864 -26.73 -23.55 30.99
C ARG A 864 -27.19 -23.73 32.44
N GLY A 865 -27.81 -24.87 32.78
CA GLY A 865 -28.17 -25.23 34.15
C GLY A 865 -26.95 -25.35 35.06
N LEU A 866 -25.93 -26.13 34.65
CA LEU A 866 -24.68 -26.30 35.43
C LEU A 866 -23.96 -24.97 35.68
N ARG A 867 -23.87 -24.10 34.66
CA ARG A 867 -23.24 -22.79 34.82
C ARG A 867 -23.96 -21.84 35.78
N ARG A 868 -25.24 -22.08 36.06
CA ARG A 868 -25.98 -21.33 37.09
C ARG A 868 -25.74 -21.88 38.49
N LEU A 869 -25.32 -23.13 38.63
CA LEU A 869 -24.96 -23.76 39.90
C LEU A 869 -23.50 -23.49 40.31
N ASP A 870 -22.61 -23.26 39.34
CA ASP A 870 -21.20 -22.87 39.55
C ASP A 870 -21.00 -21.34 39.78
N ARG A 871 -22.07 -20.58 40.06
CA ARG A 871 -22.04 -19.12 40.29
C ARG A 871 -22.45 -18.73 41.68
#